data_AF-A0A9N9MGL9-F1
#
_entry.id   AF-A0A9N9MGL9-F1
#
_cell.length_a   1.000
_cell.length_b   1.000
_cell.length_c   1.000
_cell.angle_alpha   90.00
_cell.angle_beta   90.00
_cell.angle_gamma   90.00
#
_symmetry.space_group_name_H-M   'P 1'
#
loop_
_entity.id
_entity.type
_entity.pdbx_description
1 polymer ?
#
loop_
_entity_poly.entity_id
_entity_poly.type
_entity_poly.pdbx_seq_one_letter_code
_entity_poly.pdbx_strand_id
1 'polypeptide(L)'
;MEVFDSKLNPNNPVQISQLFSRLVENVTSSKNGGKQEFIYLKSKCLGENHLIGDVARISILKLIENGVFQIDQVFADFITSISTARNSTSLTKIITSLLYLLLNNQTSLQNKNKLKRYQLQQHPLVKILQGECLYEVQMCIFNEISQSVYKDLSLSSSVHTLFEPLYLYCICNPSPKPEFSLLRQKLWSHLIKYDEEFKSNMILKMCFWLQMQDKNSELAGSLLDEVFHSQLNSAEHLRNLDYLILMQILNIHNMILNNTDCRRIIKITLLILPKTTFCHYNVSVLILAKAVSVCSPLYLEDLLNLCFYLTNADVCQPYSFLALKSTLLHWLASPCILTQSALRIAKDILNLNDYVCRKRPSVMISRLSIHEFHYLTFCNPEISLGLHLGIKIEFCKNENEIIALLESFEEAPVFYLKSCFSFLCGMLLNSKFSEDCKVKVLSIILKCSSFHLEFLPNVFTLILYLLSNTQNSKLPFELLKALPPMVMINENLPKVITILQAISKHSCALNSFALRLLYDTWKIENKCYSILESVALQSPSALTKDDILERNITRAYIFMKLSEKRPELYGKDLVGHLSRILNECTTSDGVVPSALALEGIRHLCKAEVIDIVTTWATLSPKFKNDTRIRVVKSLCELVSEIPLLEYAQSYEKLNDEVIQQLWLYVVTSENEEIINSALQALATFSFELICQHFPETFLDDNNAKSFVGGQCIVLGKTWIKFLKICKANKAAESFLEKLVANEIDNYLKYVYQVKSQREPDSYGNLPSHSIVRALGEFIKTNSCKVKDWNESQNKDLFITCLRILSLKYSKPLPPLDWCFLQELVHIPEMKSYCLDLASHQAILSGSARRLIENYIAAATEDATAEAIHVYRNLKYLANSIQPVLLKPFFQNSLHHALNANTDDILETFLRYLKEVLDDDILQDVNKRIIEEVLTELVFISDLSCKAFPLFLNCIASFSKKAQENITKFNLKQNSDEEFLKIVKISCHISKYGKSTTPLIWLNDIFEAAFVYNFGLNLYYEDIISVLKHNLNHDESPSWLNELFGEIQVKVADRCDENEIGFLCELLVIAVVHFSGLFTILPKNDYESIKYFFPAALTFLLDDLKWSNSTLQILEWLLHMNTTDTVPKTYRTIFAWALCSLRHQEEFSKSSRWMKYLDCELQIENYNT
;
A
#
# COMPACT_ATOMS: atom_id res chain seq x y z
N MET A 1 -49.30 59.13 -13.96
CA MET A 1 -47.84 59.03 -13.73
C MET A 1 -47.03 60.01 -14.57
N GLU A 2 -47.34 60.21 -15.86
CA GLU A 2 -46.64 61.19 -16.73
C GLU A 2 -46.67 62.65 -16.18
N VAL A 3 -47.77 63.06 -15.53
CA VAL A 3 -47.86 64.36 -14.85
C VAL A 3 -46.96 64.45 -13.60
N PHE A 4 -46.71 63.33 -12.91
CA PHE A 4 -45.76 63.28 -11.79
C PHE A 4 -44.31 63.45 -12.29
N ASP A 5 -43.97 62.80 -13.41
CA ASP A 5 -42.65 62.92 -14.03
C ASP A 5 -42.35 64.34 -14.53
N SER A 6 -43.35 65.02 -15.10
CA SER A 6 -43.18 66.43 -15.51
C SER A 6 -42.90 67.41 -14.35
N LYS A 7 -43.23 67.03 -13.11
CA LYS A 7 -43.04 67.84 -11.89
C LYS A 7 -41.85 67.40 -11.04
N LEU A 8 -41.16 66.33 -11.42
CA LEU A 8 -40.00 65.79 -10.69
C LEU A 8 -38.74 66.57 -11.07
N ASN A 9 -38.32 67.49 -10.20
CA ASN A 9 -37.00 68.12 -10.31
C ASN A 9 -35.96 67.26 -9.56
N PRO A 10 -34.95 66.69 -10.25
CA PRO A 10 -33.96 65.79 -9.66
C PRO A 10 -33.10 66.39 -8.54
N ASN A 11 -33.05 67.72 -8.44
CA ASN A 11 -32.19 68.45 -7.49
C ASN A 11 -32.94 69.08 -6.30
N ASN A 12 -34.28 68.93 -6.22
CA ASN A 12 -35.08 69.53 -5.14
C ASN A 12 -35.64 68.46 -4.18
N PRO A 13 -34.95 68.14 -3.07
CA PRO A 13 -35.34 67.04 -2.17
C PRO A 13 -36.69 67.28 -1.48
N VAL A 14 -37.06 68.54 -1.23
CA VAL A 14 -38.33 68.92 -0.58
C VAL A 14 -39.52 68.70 -1.53
N GLN A 15 -39.35 69.03 -2.80
CA GLN A 15 -40.38 68.82 -3.81
C GLN A 15 -40.58 67.33 -4.11
N ILE A 16 -39.49 66.56 -4.17
CA ILE A 16 -39.54 65.10 -4.35
C ILE A 16 -40.29 64.46 -3.17
N SER A 17 -39.93 64.78 -1.92
CA SER A 17 -40.60 64.19 -0.75
C SER A 17 -42.09 64.53 -0.66
N GLN A 18 -42.50 65.75 -0.97
CA GLN A 18 -43.91 66.16 -0.99
C GLN A 18 -44.72 65.43 -2.07
N LEU A 19 -44.16 65.25 -3.27
CA LEU A 19 -44.82 64.52 -4.36
C LEU A 19 -44.99 63.04 -4.03
N PHE A 20 -43.96 62.41 -3.46
CA PHE A 20 -44.01 61.02 -3.06
C PHE A 20 -44.89 60.79 -1.81
N SER A 21 -44.94 61.72 -0.85
CA SER A 21 -45.88 61.67 0.30
C SER A 21 -47.33 61.68 -0.15
N ARG A 22 -47.69 62.59 -1.08
CA ARG A 22 -49.04 62.63 -1.67
C ARG A 22 -49.38 61.34 -2.41
N LEU A 23 -48.39 60.72 -3.07
CA LEU A 23 -48.57 59.44 -3.74
C LEU A 23 -48.84 58.32 -2.72
N VAL A 24 -48.11 58.28 -1.60
CA VAL A 24 -48.35 57.33 -0.50
C VAL A 24 -49.74 57.53 0.12
N GLU A 25 -50.15 58.76 0.42
CA GLU A 25 -51.47 59.11 0.99
C GLU A 25 -52.63 58.75 0.06
N ASN A 26 -52.47 58.94 -1.26
CA ASN A 26 -53.48 58.54 -2.25
C ASN A 26 -53.62 57.02 -2.35
N VAL A 27 -52.51 56.29 -2.23
CA VAL A 27 -52.51 54.82 -2.28
C VAL A 27 -53.12 54.21 -1.01
N THR A 28 -52.85 54.78 0.17
CA THR A 28 -53.43 54.29 1.44
C THR A 28 -54.93 54.60 1.58
N SER A 29 -55.41 55.66 0.93
CA SER A 29 -56.83 56.06 0.96
C SER A 29 -57.69 55.36 -0.10
N SER A 30 -57.10 54.80 -1.16
CA SER A 30 -57.82 54.11 -2.23
C SER A 30 -57.96 52.59 -1.96
N LYS A 31 -59.16 52.02 -2.20
CA LYS A 31 -59.44 50.58 -2.00
C LYS A 31 -58.94 49.67 -3.14
N ASN A 32 -58.44 50.25 -4.24
CA ASN A 32 -57.92 49.51 -5.39
C ASN A 32 -56.41 49.35 -5.21
N GLY A 33 -55.95 48.12 -4.92
CA GLY A 33 -54.53 47.84 -4.68
C GLY A 33 -53.61 48.47 -5.71
N GLY A 34 -52.73 49.37 -5.25
CA GLY A 34 -51.90 50.28 -6.05
C GLY A 34 -50.79 49.63 -6.86
N LYS A 35 -51.13 48.71 -7.76
CA LYS A 35 -50.16 47.97 -8.60
C LYS A 35 -49.41 48.88 -9.58
N GLN A 36 -50.08 49.87 -10.17
CA GLN A 36 -49.44 50.79 -11.12
C GLN A 36 -48.49 51.75 -10.40
N GLU A 37 -48.86 52.16 -9.19
CA GLU A 37 -48.06 52.97 -8.27
C GLU A 37 -46.83 52.19 -7.78
N PHE A 38 -46.98 50.90 -7.48
CA PHE A 38 -45.84 50.04 -7.15
C PHE A 38 -44.85 49.91 -8.31
N ILE A 39 -45.32 49.63 -9.54
CA ILE A 39 -44.46 49.54 -10.73
C ILE A 39 -43.71 50.86 -10.96
N TYR A 40 -44.39 51.98 -10.76
CA TYR A 40 -43.79 53.31 -10.87
C TYR A 40 -42.73 53.55 -9.78
N LEU A 41 -43.05 53.33 -8.50
CA LEU A 41 -42.08 53.46 -7.40
C LEU A 41 -40.88 52.53 -7.57
N LYS A 42 -41.09 51.30 -8.05
CA LYS A 42 -40.05 50.33 -8.38
C LYS A 42 -39.13 50.85 -9.49
N SER A 43 -39.69 51.36 -10.58
CA SER A 43 -38.92 51.94 -11.69
C SER A 43 -38.09 53.16 -11.28
N LYS A 44 -38.63 54.01 -10.40
CA LYS A 44 -37.93 55.18 -9.85
C LYS A 44 -36.87 54.82 -8.81
N CYS A 45 -37.08 53.75 -8.05
CA CYS A 45 -36.02 53.19 -7.22
C CYS A 45 -34.85 52.69 -8.07
N LEU A 46 -35.12 51.93 -9.14
CA LEU A 46 -34.08 51.32 -9.98
C LEU A 46 -33.43 52.29 -10.99
N GLY A 47 -33.83 53.56 -10.97
CA GLY A 47 -33.33 54.62 -11.85
C GLY A 47 -31.96 55.17 -11.45
N GLU A 48 -31.40 56.01 -12.32
CA GLU A 48 -30.03 56.53 -12.18
C GLU A 48 -29.88 57.59 -11.06
N ASN A 49 -30.97 58.26 -10.64
CA ASN A 49 -30.90 59.31 -9.62
C ASN A 49 -31.04 58.75 -8.18
N HIS A 50 -29.97 58.87 -7.39
CA HIS A 50 -29.91 58.38 -6.00
C HIS A 50 -30.94 59.03 -5.05
N LEU A 51 -31.21 60.33 -5.17
CA LEU A 51 -32.16 61.03 -4.30
C LEU A 51 -33.60 60.58 -4.56
N ILE A 52 -33.97 60.45 -5.83
CA ILE A 52 -35.28 59.92 -6.22
C ILE A 52 -35.41 58.46 -5.78
N GLY A 53 -34.33 57.68 -5.91
CA GLY A 53 -34.31 56.29 -5.46
C GLY A 53 -34.48 56.12 -3.95
N ASP A 54 -33.82 56.95 -3.15
CA ASP A 54 -33.94 56.91 -1.68
C ASP A 54 -35.34 57.34 -1.19
N VAL A 55 -35.95 58.35 -1.82
CA VAL A 55 -37.32 58.78 -1.48
C VAL A 55 -38.35 57.75 -1.95
N ALA A 56 -38.14 57.12 -3.11
CA ALA A 56 -38.96 56.01 -3.59
C ALA A 56 -38.88 54.80 -2.64
N ARG A 57 -37.68 54.47 -2.13
CA ARG A 57 -37.49 53.44 -1.09
C ARG A 57 -38.34 53.73 0.15
N ILE A 58 -38.21 54.92 0.73
CA ILE A 58 -38.93 55.31 1.96
C ILE A 58 -40.45 55.19 1.73
N SER A 59 -40.91 55.61 0.55
CA SER A 59 -42.32 55.52 0.16
C SER A 59 -42.83 54.07 0.08
N ILE A 60 -42.02 53.17 -0.51
CA ILE A 60 -42.34 51.73 -0.56
C ILE A 60 -42.38 51.12 0.85
N LEU A 61 -41.39 51.41 1.70
CA LEU A 61 -41.35 50.91 3.08
C LEU A 61 -42.56 51.40 3.89
N LYS A 62 -42.97 52.67 3.71
CA LYS A 62 -44.14 53.19 4.42
C LYS A 62 -45.46 52.55 3.98
N LEU A 63 -45.59 52.22 2.69
CA LEU A 63 -46.74 51.49 2.16
C LEU A 63 -46.80 50.04 2.68
N ILE A 64 -45.65 49.43 2.94
CA ILE A 64 -45.54 48.11 3.58
C ILE A 64 -45.95 48.19 5.06
N GLU A 65 -45.45 49.16 5.82
CA GLU A 65 -45.83 49.38 7.23
C GLU A 65 -47.33 49.64 7.39
N ASN A 66 -47.95 50.33 6.43
CA ASN A 66 -49.38 50.60 6.40
C ASN A 66 -50.22 49.40 5.92
N GLY A 67 -49.60 48.25 5.62
CA GLY A 67 -50.29 47.01 5.23
C GLY A 67 -50.83 46.98 3.79
N VAL A 68 -50.45 47.94 2.94
CA VAL A 68 -50.94 48.03 1.56
C VAL A 68 -50.27 47.01 0.63
N PHE A 69 -48.98 46.75 0.84
CA PHE A 69 -48.22 45.73 0.09
C PHE A 69 -47.73 44.62 1.01
N GLN A 70 -47.76 43.38 0.51
CA GLN A 70 -47.15 42.24 1.20
C GLN A 70 -45.63 42.24 1.00
N ILE A 71 -44.88 42.13 2.10
CA ILE A 71 -43.41 42.14 2.10
C ILE A 71 -42.85 41.06 1.16
N ASP A 72 -43.40 39.85 1.21
CA ASP A 72 -42.94 38.71 0.40
C ASP A 72 -43.06 38.97 -1.11
N GLN A 73 -44.13 39.63 -1.56
CA GLN A 73 -44.35 39.96 -2.97
C GLN A 73 -43.38 41.04 -3.44
N VAL A 74 -43.23 42.10 -2.65
CA VAL A 74 -42.30 43.20 -2.95
C VAL A 74 -40.85 42.71 -2.97
N PHE A 75 -40.47 41.84 -2.03
CA PHE A 75 -39.14 41.27 -1.94
C PHE A 75 -38.79 40.39 -3.15
N ALA A 76 -39.70 39.48 -3.56
CA ALA A 76 -39.52 38.67 -4.76
C ALA A 76 -39.37 39.52 -6.04
N ASP A 77 -40.13 40.61 -6.13
CA ASP A 77 -40.05 41.56 -7.23
C ASP A 77 -38.72 42.30 -7.33
N PHE A 78 -38.09 42.64 -6.21
CA PHE A 78 -36.75 43.26 -6.21
C PHE A 78 -35.63 42.24 -6.47
N ILE A 79 -35.75 41.00 -5.98
CA ILE A 79 -34.79 39.92 -6.27
C ILE A 79 -34.71 39.61 -7.77
N THR A 80 -35.85 39.53 -8.45
CA THR A 80 -35.90 39.30 -9.91
C THR A 80 -35.29 40.46 -10.71
N SER A 81 -35.20 41.65 -10.11
CA SER A 81 -34.66 42.86 -10.75
C SER A 81 -33.15 43.04 -10.56
N ILE A 82 -32.47 42.15 -9.82
CA ILE A 82 -31.03 42.23 -9.55
C ILE A 82 -30.20 42.24 -10.84
N SER A 83 -30.56 41.42 -11.83
CA SER A 83 -29.83 41.30 -13.09
C SER A 83 -30.08 42.45 -14.08
N THR A 84 -31.12 43.26 -13.86
CA THR A 84 -31.57 44.32 -14.79
C THR A 84 -31.43 45.72 -14.21
N ALA A 85 -30.98 45.86 -12.97
CA ALA A 85 -30.90 47.14 -12.27
C ALA A 85 -29.74 47.99 -12.78
N ARG A 86 -30.02 49.25 -13.14
CA ARG A 86 -29.00 50.25 -13.49
C ARG A 86 -28.33 50.87 -12.26
N ASN A 87 -29.02 50.86 -11.11
CA ASN A 87 -28.54 51.42 -9.86
C ASN A 87 -28.51 50.37 -8.74
N SER A 88 -27.39 49.67 -8.62
CA SER A 88 -27.16 48.63 -7.61
C SER A 88 -27.10 49.15 -6.18
N THR A 89 -26.81 50.44 -5.95
CA THR A 89 -26.80 51.05 -4.60
C THR A 89 -28.20 51.17 -4.02
N SER A 90 -29.15 51.73 -4.79
CA SER A 90 -30.56 51.85 -4.40
C SER A 90 -31.21 50.48 -4.14
N LEU A 91 -30.88 49.50 -5.00
CA LEU A 91 -31.35 48.13 -4.88
C LEU A 91 -30.80 47.46 -3.62
N THR A 92 -29.52 47.66 -3.30
CA THR A 92 -28.90 47.18 -2.05
C THR A 92 -29.63 47.74 -0.84
N LYS A 93 -29.86 49.06 -0.81
CA LYS A 93 -30.57 49.76 0.28
C LYS A 93 -31.99 49.24 0.49
N ILE A 94 -32.74 49.00 -0.58
CA ILE A 94 -34.10 48.42 -0.48
C ILE A 94 -34.04 46.99 0.04
N ILE A 95 -33.21 46.13 -0.56
CA ILE A 95 -33.13 44.72 -0.17
C ILE A 95 -32.73 44.58 1.30
N THR A 96 -31.73 45.33 1.78
CA THR A 96 -31.31 45.29 3.18
C THR A 96 -32.42 45.78 4.11
N SER A 97 -33.16 46.84 3.73
CA SER A 97 -34.29 47.32 4.54
C SER A 97 -35.47 46.34 4.59
N LEU A 98 -35.77 45.64 3.50
CA LEU A 98 -36.81 44.60 3.45
C LEU A 98 -36.42 43.37 4.26
N LEU A 99 -35.15 42.96 4.18
CA LEU A 99 -34.57 41.89 5.00
C LEU A 99 -34.68 42.19 6.50
N TYR A 100 -34.40 43.42 6.90
CA TYR A 100 -34.56 43.87 8.29
C TYR A 100 -36.04 43.91 8.73
N LEU A 101 -36.97 44.37 7.87
CA LEU A 101 -38.41 44.33 8.18
C LEU A 101 -38.97 42.90 8.29
N LEU A 102 -38.48 41.96 7.47
CA LEU A 102 -38.81 40.53 7.60
C LEU A 102 -38.34 39.97 8.96
N LEU A 103 -37.20 40.45 9.45
CA LEU A 103 -36.64 40.08 10.75
C LEU A 103 -37.42 40.68 11.92
N ASN A 104 -37.95 41.92 11.81
CA ASN A 104 -38.75 42.54 12.87
C ASN A 104 -40.16 41.93 13.02
N ASN A 105 -40.75 41.37 11.96
CA ASN A 105 -42.09 40.75 11.97
C ASN A 105 -42.14 39.30 12.51
N GLN A 106 -41.28 38.99 13.48
CA GLN A 106 -40.93 37.64 13.96
C GLN A 106 -41.99 36.87 14.79
N THR A 107 -43.24 37.34 14.86
CA THR A 107 -44.25 36.79 15.79
C THR A 107 -44.87 35.43 15.40
N SER A 108 -44.52 34.82 14.25
CA SER A 108 -45.10 33.52 13.82
C SER A 108 -44.06 32.46 13.40
N LEU A 109 -44.33 31.18 13.73
CA LEU A 109 -43.52 30.00 13.39
C LEU A 109 -43.23 29.86 11.88
N GLN A 110 -44.13 30.37 11.01
CA GLN A 110 -43.95 30.36 9.55
C GLN A 110 -42.83 31.31 9.07
N ASN A 111 -42.54 32.38 9.81
CA ASN A 111 -41.50 33.35 9.45
C ASN A 111 -40.08 32.87 9.80
N LYS A 112 -39.92 32.02 10.82
CA LYS A 112 -38.64 31.36 11.16
C LYS A 112 -38.15 30.41 10.05
N ASN A 113 -39.07 29.65 9.44
CA ASN A 113 -38.74 28.76 8.32
C ASN A 113 -38.44 29.54 7.01
N LYS A 114 -38.96 30.77 6.86
CA LYS A 114 -38.66 31.64 5.70
C LYS A 114 -37.29 32.30 5.78
N LEU A 115 -36.85 32.75 6.97
CA LEU A 115 -35.48 33.24 7.19
C LEU A 115 -34.45 32.13 6.92
N LYS A 116 -34.75 30.89 7.33
CA LYS A 116 -33.97 29.71 6.94
C LYS A 116 -33.88 29.52 5.42
N ARG A 117 -34.92 29.82 4.63
CA ARG A 117 -34.85 29.74 3.15
C ARG A 117 -33.85 30.73 2.53
N TYR A 118 -33.66 31.90 3.12
CA TYR A 118 -32.67 32.89 2.66
C TYR A 118 -31.25 32.60 3.18
N GLN A 119 -31.13 31.73 4.19
CA GLN A 119 -29.87 31.09 4.58
C GLN A 119 -29.53 29.91 3.65
N LEU A 120 -30.54 29.21 3.10
CA LEU A 120 -30.38 28.00 2.27
C LEU A 120 -30.28 28.25 0.74
N GLN A 121 -30.56 29.47 0.26
CA GLN A 121 -30.38 29.88 -1.14
C GLN A 121 -29.41 31.07 -1.20
N GLN A 122 -28.62 31.20 -2.27
CA GLN A 122 -27.64 32.28 -2.44
C GLN A 122 -28.22 33.65 -2.01
N HIS A 123 -27.69 34.18 -0.91
CA HIS A 123 -28.17 35.41 -0.28
C HIS A 123 -28.22 36.57 -1.31
N PRO A 124 -29.27 37.40 -1.34
CA PRO A 124 -29.43 38.44 -2.36
C PRO A 124 -28.25 39.39 -2.50
N LEU A 125 -27.60 39.74 -1.37
CA LEU A 125 -26.38 40.56 -1.38
C LEU A 125 -25.16 39.84 -1.95
N VAL A 126 -25.06 38.52 -1.80
CA VAL A 126 -23.99 37.72 -2.43
C VAL A 126 -24.19 37.71 -3.95
N LYS A 127 -25.44 37.60 -4.43
CA LYS A 127 -25.76 37.71 -5.86
C LYS A 127 -25.41 39.08 -6.45
N ILE A 128 -25.59 40.16 -5.68
CA ILE A 128 -25.14 41.51 -6.07
C ILE A 128 -23.61 41.57 -6.16
N LEU A 129 -22.88 40.98 -5.19
CA LEU A 129 -21.42 40.92 -5.19
C LEU A 129 -20.83 40.02 -6.30
N GLN A 130 -21.59 39.03 -6.79
CA GLN A 130 -21.14 38.18 -7.89
C GLN A 130 -21.14 38.90 -9.25
N GLY A 131 -22.04 39.88 -9.44
CA GLY A 131 -22.07 40.75 -10.61
C GLY A 131 -20.97 41.81 -10.62
N GLU A 132 -21.06 42.76 -11.56
CA GLU A 132 -20.18 43.94 -11.59
C GLU A 132 -20.48 44.84 -10.38
N CYS A 133 -19.65 44.75 -9.34
CA CYS A 133 -19.89 45.43 -8.08
C CYS A 133 -18.85 46.55 -7.82
N LEU A 134 -19.27 47.78 -8.10
CA LEU A 134 -18.50 48.99 -7.82
C LEU A 134 -18.25 49.17 -6.31
N TYR A 135 -17.16 49.87 -5.98
CA TYR A 135 -16.77 50.21 -4.61
C TYR A 135 -17.89 50.84 -3.77
N GLU A 136 -18.70 51.71 -4.38
CA GLU A 136 -19.81 52.39 -3.71
C GLU A 136 -20.88 51.42 -3.20
N VAL A 137 -21.15 50.36 -3.96
CA VAL A 137 -22.11 49.31 -3.59
C VAL A 137 -21.57 48.50 -2.41
N GLN A 138 -20.28 48.17 -2.43
CA GLN A 138 -19.64 47.44 -1.33
C GLN A 138 -19.72 48.23 -0.02
N MET A 139 -19.38 49.52 -0.04
CA MET A 139 -19.50 50.37 1.16
C MET A 139 -20.96 50.58 1.57
N CYS A 140 -21.89 50.65 0.61
CA CYS A 140 -23.32 50.70 0.90
C CYS A 140 -23.80 49.44 1.64
N ILE A 141 -23.35 48.24 1.24
CA ILE A 141 -23.65 46.98 1.94
C ILE A 141 -23.18 47.07 3.40
N PHE A 142 -21.92 47.46 3.64
CA PHE A 142 -21.39 47.58 5.00
C PHE A 142 -22.14 48.61 5.85
N ASN A 143 -22.43 49.79 5.28
CA ASN A 143 -23.12 50.86 5.99
C ASN A 143 -24.56 50.48 6.36
N GLU A 144 -25.29 49.79 5.48
CA GLU A 144 -26.66 49.36 5.78
C GLU A 144 -26.69 48.22 6.82
N ILE A 145 -25.73 47.28 6.78
CA ILE A 145 -25.59 46.23 7.81
C ILE A 145 -25.27 46.86 9.17
N SER A 146 -24.25 47.70 9.25
CA SER A 146 -23.88 48.35 10.50
C SER A 146 -25.03 49.20 11.07
N GLN A 147 -25.74 49.96 10.23
CA GLN A 147 -26.93 50.70 10.66
C GLN A 147 -28.05 49.78 11.17
N SER A 148 -28.26 48.60 10.56
CA SER A 148 -29.28 47.65 11.03
C SER A 148 -28.98 47.08 12.42
N VAL A 149 -27.69 46.88 12.74
CA VAL A 149 -27.25 46.45 14.07
C VAL A 149 -27.40 47.56 15.11
N TYR A 150 -27.08 48.81 14.76
CA TYR A 150 -27.19 49.95 15.68
C TYR A 150 -28.63 50.40 15.96
N LYS A 151 -29.60 50.07 15.08
CA LYS A 151 -31.01 50.44 15.26
C LYS A 151 -31.68 49.71 16.42
N ASP A 152 -31.44 48.41 16.56
CA ASP A 152 -31.99 47.58 17.64
C ASP A 152 -30.94 46.58 18.16
N LEU A 153 -30.29 46.92 19.28
CA LEU A 153 -29.25 46.09 19.90
C LEU A 153 -29.75 44.70 20.33
N SER A 154 -31.04 44.57 20.66
CA SER A 154 -31.68 43.29 21.03
C SER A 154 -31.78 42.30 19.87
N LEU A 155 -31.78 42.78 18.63
CA LEU A 155 -31.87 41.95 17.42
C LEU A 155 -30.51 41.69 16.76
N SER A 156 -29.42 42.22 17.33
CA SER A 156 -28.05 42.10 16.81
C SER A 156 -27.66 40.66 16.44
N SER A 157 -27.95 39.68 17.31
CA SER A 157 -27.70 38.25 17.04
C SER A 157 -28.48 37.70 15.84
N SER A 158 -29.75 38.10 15.71
CA SER A 158 -30.60 37.72 14.58
C SER A 158 -30.13 38.38 13.29
N VAL A 159 -29.61 39.62 13.36
CA VAL A 159 -29.07 40.35 12.21
C VAL A 159 -27.76 39.70 11.72
N HIS A 160 -26.85 39.35 12.62
CA HIS A 160 -25.61 38.67 12.23
C HIS A 160 -25.88 37.27 11.65
N THR A 161 -26.80 36.49 12.23
CA THR A 161 -27.21 35.18 11.67
C THR A 161 -27.92 35.30 10.31
N LEU A 162 -28.60 36.41 10.02
CA LEU A 162 -29.18 36.68 8.70
C LEU A 162 -28.09 36.93 7.64
N PHE A 163 -27.05 37.69 8.00
CA PHE A 163 -25.95 38.03 7.10
C PHE A 163 -24.80 37.01 7.11
N GLU A 164 -24.93 35.89 7.83
CA GLU A 164 -23.93 34.82 7.89
C GLU A 164 -23.43 34.36 6.50
N PRO A 165 -24.29 34.10 5.50
CA PRO A 165 -23.81 33.69 4.17
C PRO A 165 -22.97 34.77 3.47
N LEU A 166 -23.23 36.05 3.75
CA LEU A 166 -22.44 37.16 3.22
C LEU A 166 -21.05 37.21 3.86
N TYR A 167 -20.96 37.00 5.17
CA TYR A 167 -19.66 36.92 5.85
C TYR A 167 -18.84 35.74 5.34
N LEU A 168 -19.43 34.54 5.24
CA LEU A 168 -18.77 33.36 4.67
C LEU A 168 -18.31 33.61 3.23
N TYR A 169 -19.14 34.26 2.40
CA TYR A 169 -18.76 34.60 1.04
C TYR A 169 -17.58 35.57 0.97
N CYS A 170 -17.54 36.59 1.84
CA CYS A 170 -16.48 37.59 1.83
C CYS A 170 -15.17 37.06 2.42
N ILE A 171 -15.24 36.21 3.44
CA ILE A 171 -14.09 35.78 4.26
C ILE A 171 -13.51 34.43 3.80
N CYS A 172 -14.35 33.44 3.51
CA CYS A 172 -13.96 32.04 3.28
C CYS A 172 -13.88 31.65 1.78
N ASN A 173 -13.90 32.63 0.88
CA ASN A 173 -13.86 32.38 -0.56
C ASN A 173 -12.52 31.77 -1.01
N PRO A 174 -12.51 30.61 -1.69
CA PRO A 174 -11.30 30.00 -2.23
C PRO A 174 -10.62 30.85 -3.32
N SER A 175 -11.39 31.69 -4.03
CA SER A 175 -10.86 32.62 -5.04
C SER A 175 -11.26 34.06 -4.69
N PRO A 176 -10.62 34.69 -3.68
CA PRO A 176 -11.01 36.02 -3.22
C PRO A 176 -10.72 37.07 -4.30
N LYS A 177 -11.75 37.82 -4.69
CA LYS A 177 -11.56 39.00 -5.56
C LYS A 177 -10.83 40.11 -4.78
N PRO A 178 -9.76 40.72 -5.32
CA PRO A 178 -8.99 41.75 -4.62
C PRO A 178 -9.81 43.02 -4.34
N GLU A 179 -10.81 43.28 -5.19
CA GLU A 179 -11.77 44.38 -5.07
C GLU A 179 -12.55 44.35 -3.75
N PHE A 180 -12.71 43.19 -3.11
CA PHE A 180 -13.48 43.04 -1.86
C PHE A 180 -12.63 43.14 -0.59
N SER A 181 -11.33 43.46 -0.71
CA SER A 181 -10.40 43.54 0.43
C SER A 181 -10.89 44.48 1.53
N LEU A 182 -11.30 45.71 1.20
CA LEU A 182 -11.78 46.69 2.18
C LEU A 182 -13.13 46.27 2.80
N LEU A 183 -14.05 45.74 2.00
CA LEU A 183 -15.34 45.24 2.49
C LEU A 183 -15.12 44.09 3.48
N ARG A 184 -14.27 43.12 3.13
CA ARG A 184 -13.88 41.99 3.99
C ARG A 184 -13.34 42.47 5.32
N GLN A 185 -12.36 43.37 5.32
CA GLN A 185 -11.76 43.87 6.55
C GLN A 185 -12.76 44.63 7.44
N LYS A 186 -13.62 45.47 6.84
CA LYS A 186 -14.66 46.18 7.59
C LYS A 186 -15.71 45.25 8.17
N LEU A 187 -16.16 44.25 7.41
CA LEU A 187 -17.11 43.24 7.90
C LEU A 187 -16.50 42.37 9.00
N TRP A 188 -15.24 41.94 8.84
CA TRP A 188 -14.52 41.13 9.82
C TRP A 188 -14.30 41.88 11.13
N SER A 189 -13.76 43.10 11.07
CA SER A 189 -13.59 43.95 12.26
C SER A 189 -14.91 44.31 12.95
N HIS A 190 -16.00 44.46 12.19
CA HIS A 190 -17.33 44.67 12.78
C HIS A 190 -17.87 43.42 13.48
N LEU A 191 -17.63 42.23 12.91
CA LEU A 191 -18.00 40.95 13.53
C LEU A 191 -17.19 40.69 14.81
N ILE A 192 -15.89 40.95 14.78
CA ILE A 192 -15.01 40.81 15.96
C ILE A 192 -15.49 41.67 17.12
N LYS A 193 -15.91 42.91 16.86
CA LYS A 193 -16.45 43.83 17.89
C LYS A 193 -17.81 43.38 18.45
N TYR A 194 -18.57 42.61 17.68
CA TYR A 194 -19.86 42.09 18.13
C TYR A 194 -19.68 40.85 19.03
N ASP A 195 -18.80 39.93 18.62
CA ASP A 195 -18.56 38.66 19.30
C ASP A 195 -17.25 38.69 20.09
N GLU A 196 -16.96 39.80 20.79
CA GLU A 196 -15.71 39.98 21.58
C GLU A 196 -15.53 38.88 22.65
N GLU A 197 -16.63 38.30 23.15
CA GLU A 197 -16.63 37.22 24.13
C GLU A 197 -16.89 35.82 23.52
N PHE A 198 -16.91 35.68 22.18
CA PHE A 198 -17.17 34.41 21.48
C PHE A 198 -18.47 33.67 21.86
N LYS A 199 -19.47 34.38 22.37
CA LYS A 199 -20.75 33.78 22.82
C LYS A 199 -21.57 33.17 21.67
N SER A 200 -21.33 33.60 20.42
CA SER A 200 -22.12 33.17 19.26
C SER A 200 -21.46 32.10 18.38
N ASN A 201 -20.24 31.63 18.71
CA ASN A 201 -19.43 30.66 17.93
C ASN A 201 -19.19 31.02 16.44
N MET A 202 -19.59 32.23 16.01
CA MET A 202 -19.66 32.61 14.61
C MET A 202 -18.27 32.89 14.01
N ILE A 203 -17.39 33.55 14.78
CA ILE A 203 -15.99 33.77 14.39
C ILE A 203 -15.27 32.42 14.24
N LEU A 204 -15.47 31.49 15.18
CA LEU A 204 -14.87 30.14 15.11
C LEU A 204 -15.32 29.39 13.87
N LYS A 205 -16.64 29.41 13.57
CA LYS A 205 -17.18 28.81 12.36
C LYS A 205 -16.50 29.36 11.10
N MET A 206 -16.30 30.67 11.00
CA MET A 206 -15.59 31.29 9.87
C MET A 206 -14.12 30.88 9.81
N CYS A 207 -13.43 30.81 10.95
CA CYS A 207 -12.04 30.37 11.03
C CYS A 207 -11.85 28.93 10.50
N PHE A 208 -12.83 28.03 10.67
CA PHE A 208 -12.74 26.67 10.13
C PHE A 208 -12.84 26.62 8.62
N TRP A 209 -13.66 27.48 8.02
CA TRP A 209 -13.81 27.57 6.58
C TRP A 209 -12.73 28.43 5.91
N LEU A 210 -11.78 28.99 6.66
CA LEU A 210 -10.65 29.71 6.08
C LEU A 210 -9.84 28.80 5.17
N GLN A 211 -9.45 29.38 4.04
CA GLN A 211 -8.65 28.78 2.99
C GLN A 211 -7.18 29.02 3.33
N MET A 212 -6.49 27.97 3.79
CA MET A 212 -5.17 28.05 4.43
C MET A 212 -4.07 27.33 3.63
N GLN A 213 -4.41 26.34 2.80
CA GLN A 213 -3.42 25.60 2.02
C GLN A 213 -3.13 26.26 0.66
N ASP A 214 -4.02 27.12 0.17
CA ASP A 214 -3.88 27.83 -1.10
C ASP A 214 -3.08 29.13 -0.98
N LYS A 215 -3.00 29.89 -2.08
CA LYS A 215 -2.45 31.26 -2.16
C LYS A 215 -3.06 32.25 -1.14
N ASN A 216 -4.15 31.87 -0.48
CA ASN A 216 -4.87 32.67 0.51
C ASN A 216 -4.31 32.51 1.94
N SER A 217 -3.26 31.72 2.14
CA SER A 217 -2.64 31.51 3.47
C SER A 217 -2.22 32.82 4.16
N GLU A 218 -1.72 33.81 3.41
CA GLU A 218 -1.39 35.14 3.94
C GLU A 218 -2.64 35.88 4.43
N LEU A 219 -3.74 35.81 3.67
CA LEU A 219 -5.01 36.40 4.05
C LEU A 219 -5.56 35.73 5.31
N ALA A 220 -5.59 34.40 5.37
CA ALA A 220 -6.05 33.66 6.54
C ALA A 220 -5.24 34.05 7.79
N GLY A 221 -3.92 34.16 7.65
CA GLY A 221 -3.03 34.59 8.74
C GLY A 221 -3.32 36.00 9.23
N SER A 222 -3.56 36.94 8.32
CA SER A 222 -3.91 38.33 8.66
C SER A 222 -5.26 38.44 9.38
N LEU A 223 -6.25 37.63 8.98
CA LEU A 223 -7.57 37.61 9.62
C LEU A 223 -7.50 37.01 11.03
N LEU A 224 -6.71 35.95 11.22
CA LEU A 224 -6.44 35.35 12.53
C LEU A 224 -5.68 36.34 13.44
N ASP A 225 -4.70 37.07 12.90
CA ASP A 225 -3.99 38.13 13.63
C ASP A 225 -4.96 39.21 14.16
N GLU A 226 -5.93 39.66 13.36
CA GLU A 226 -6.95 40.63 13.78
C GLU A 226 -7.82 40.10 14.94
N VAL A 227 -8.16 38.80 14.93
CA VAL A 227 -8.86 38.15 16.05
C VAL A 227 -8.00 38.17 17.30
N PHE A 228 -6.73 37.76 17.22
CA PHE A 228 -5.85 37.76 18.38
C PHE A 228 -5.64 39.15 18.99
N HIS A 229 -5.54 40.19 18.17
CA HIS A 229 -5.40 41.57 18.66
C HIS A 229 -6.61 42.03 19.48
N SER A 230 -7.83 41.60 19.14
CA SER A 230 -9.02 41.92 19.94
C SER A 230 -9.04 41.19 21.28
N GLN A 231 -8.65 39.91 21.28
CA GLN A 231 -8.73 39.01 22.44
C GLN A 231 -7.67 39.29 23.51
N LEU A 232 -6.52 39.84 23.13
CA LEU A 232 -5.47 40.23 24.07
C LEU A 232 -5.92 41.30 25.09
N ASN A 233 -7.02 42.00 24.82
CA ASN A 233 -7.57 43.04 25.68
C ASN A 233 -8.69 42.55 26.62
N SER A 234 -9.30 41.39 26.35
CA SER A 234 -10.42 40.82 27.12
C SER A 234 -9.96 39.65 27.99
N ALA A 235 -9.75 39.89 29.28
CA ALA A 235 -9.00 38.98 30.16
C ALA A 235 -9.76 37.74 30.67
N GLU A 236 -11.05 37.54 30.37
CA GLU A 236 -11.87 36.66 31.22
C GLU A 236 -12.34 35.32 30.61
N HIS A 237 -12.34 35.07 29.29
CA HIS A 237 -12.87 33.80 28.73
C HIS A 237 -12.00 33.16 27.62
N LEU A 238 -10.93 32.48 28.04
CA LEU A 238 -9.88 31.85 27.19
C LEU A 238 -10.20 30.46 26.60
N ARG A 239 -11.46 29.98 26.54
CA ARG A 239 -11.73 28.55 26.22
C ARG A 239 -11.34 28.11 24.79
N ASN A 240 -11.30 29.02 23.82
CA ASN A 240 -11.13 28.68 22.39
C ASN A 240 -9.82 29.20 21.75
N LEU A 241 -8.99 29.92 22.51
CA LEU A 241 -7.75 30.53 22.00
C LEU A 241 -6.69 29.49 21.62
N ASP A 242 -6.64 28.36 22.33
CA ASP A 242 -5.70 27.26 22.07
C ASP A 242 -5.85 26.69 20.65
N TYR A 243 -7.09 26.54 20.17
CA TYR A 243 -7.36 26.06 18.80
C TYR A 243 -7.00 27.10 17.75
N LEU A 244 -7.29 28.38 18.00
CA LEU A 244 -6.90 29.45 17.09
C LEU A 244 -5.37 29.54 16.96
N ILE A 245 -4.64 29.36 18.06
CA ILE A 245 -3.16 29.29 18.04
C ILE A 245 -2.70 28.10 17.21
N LEU A 246 -3.30 26.91 17.38
CA LEU A 246 -2.98 25.75 16.55
C LEU A 246 -3.24 25.99 15.06
N MET A 247 -4.36 26.63 14.72
CA MET A 247 -4.66 27.03 13.34
C MET A 247 -3.64 28.02 12.79
N GLN A 248 -3.19 28.98 13.59
CA GLN A 248 -2.14 29.93 13.20
C GLN A 248 -0.80 29.22 12.95
N ILE A 249 -0.45 28.24 13.78
CA ILE A 249 0.76 27.41 13.60
C ILE A 249 0.66 26.54 12.34
N LEU A 250 -0.51 25.94 12.08
CA LEU A 250 -0.77 25.23 10.84
C LEU A 250 -0.68 26.17 9.62
N ASN A 251 -1.19 27.39 9.74
CA ASN A 251 -1.09 28.39 8.67
C ASN A 251 0.36 28.81 8.42
N ILE A 252 1.20 28.97 9.46
CA ILE A 252 2.64 29.20 9.30
C ILE A 252 3.28 28.08 8.47
N HIS A 253 2.95 26.82 8.75
CA HIS A 253 3.44 25.68 7.95
C HIS A 253 3.02 25.79 6.48
N ASN A 254 1.73 26.04 6.21
CA ASN A 254 1.24 26.18 4.84
C ASN A 254 1.83 27.40 4.11
N MET A 255 2.03 28.52 4.81
CA MET A 255 2.69 29.72 4.27
C MET A 255 4.13 29.43 3.83
N ILE A 256 4.87 28.62 4.60
CA ILE A 256 6.22 28.18 4.26
C ILE A 256 6.18 27.26 3.03
N LEU A 257 5.26 26.30 2.96
CA LEU A 257 5.07 25.45 1.78
C LEU A 257 4.79 26.28 0.51
N ASN A 258 3.99 27.34 0.65
CA ASN A 258 3.64 28.24 -0.45
C ASN A 258 4.68 29.35 -0.71
N ASN A 259 5.80 29.38 0.01
CA ASN A 259 6.85 30.40 -0.09
C ASN A 259 6.35 31.86 0.09
N THR A 260 5.48 32.09 1.07
CA THR A 260 4.91 33.41 1.43
C THR A 260 5.54 33.99 2.70
N ASP A 261 5.45 35.32 2.92
CA ASP A 261 6.09 35.98 4.08
C ASP A 261 5.35 35.71 5.39
N CYS A 262 5.91 34.85 6.24
CA CYS A 262 5.34 34.46 7.53
C CYS A 262 5.88 35.26 8.74
N ARG A 263 6.81 36.22 8.54
CA ARG A 263 7.55 36.86 9.65
C ARG A 263 6.65 37.62 10.63
N ARG A 264 5.66 38.35 10.11
CA ARG A 264 4.69 39.10 10.93
C ARG A 264 3.88 38.15 11.81
N ILE A 265 3.37 37.08 11.20
CA ILE A 265 2.53 36.08 11.86
C ILE A 265 3.31 35.30 12.93
N ILE A 266 4.56 34.93 12.65
CA ILE A 266 5.45 34.28 13.64
C ILE A 266 5.66 35.20 14.85
N LYS A 267 5.94 36.50 14.63
CA LYS A 267 6.14 37.47 15.71
C LYS A 267 4.89 37.66 16.55
N ILE A 268 3.71 37.73 15.93
CA ILE A 268 2.43 37.84 16.64
C ILE A 268 2.17 36.57 17.47
N THR A 269 2.41 35.39 16.90
CA THR A 269 2.28 34.11 17.61
C THR A 269 3.19 34.05 18.84
N LEU A 270 4.45 34.49 18.71
CA LEU A 270 5.41 34.61 19.81
C LEU A 270 4.96 35.61 20.90
N LEU A 271 4.22 36.65 20.55
CA LEU A 271 3.68 37.63 21.52
C LEU A 271 2.45 37.10 22.26
N ILE A 272 1.68 36.21 21.65
CA ILE A 272 0.43 35.66 22.21
C ILE A 272 0.71 34.49 23.15
N LEU A 273 1.59 33.56 22.75
CA LEU A 273 1.87 32.33 23.51
C LEU A 273 2.15 32.58 25.01
N PRO A 274 3.01 33.56 25.42
CA PRO A 274 3.29 33.82 26.83
C PRO A 274 2.10 34.35 27.64
N LYS A 275 1.08 34.87 26.97
CA LYS A 275 -0.10 35.50 27.58
C LYS A 275 -1.28 34.53 27.74
N THR A 276 -1.13 33.28 27.30
CA THR A 276 -2.20 32.27 27.25
C THR A 276 -1.80 31.00 27.98
N THR A 277 -2.78 30.20 28.42
CA THR A 277 -2.55 28.88 29.04
C THR A 277 -2.54 27.77 27.99
N PHE A 278 -1.72 27.93 26.96
CA PHE A 278 -1.64 27.04 25.81
C PHE A 278 -1.23 25.61 26.21
N CYS A 279 -1.95 24.59 25.74
CA CYS A 279 -1.69 23.19 26.13
C CYS A 279 -1.12 22.30 25.01
N HIS A 280 -1.14 22.73 23.74
CA HIS A 280 -0.86 21.87 22.59
C HIS A 280 0.57 22.04 22.01
N TYR A 281 1.58 22.10 22.90
CA TYR A 281 2.99 22.25 22.51
C TYR A 281 3.48 21.13 21.59
N ASN A 282 3.16 19.86 21.88
CA ASN A 282 3.67 18.72 21.12
C ASN A 282 3.20 18.74 19.66
N VAL A 283 1.90 18.95 19.44
CA VAL A 283 1.30 19.05 18.09
C VAL A 283 1.92 20.20 17.32
N SER A 284 2.09 21.35 17.98
CA SER A 284 2.73 22.53 17.40
C SER A 284 4.15 22.24 16.93
N VAL A 285 4.96 21.60 17.78
CA VAL A 285 6.35 21.25 17.44
C VAL A 285 6.40 20.23 16.30
N LEU A 286 5.48 19.26 16.24
CA LEU A 286 5.41 18.29 15.15
C LEU A 286 5.09 18.96 13.80
N ILE A 287 4.12 19.88 13.78
CA ILE A 287 3.77 20.65 12.57
C ILE A 287 4.96 21.53 12.15
N LEU A 288 5.59 22.23 13.11
CA LEU A 288 6.74 23.08 12.82
C LEU A 288 7.97 22.28 12.38
N ALA A 289 8.17 21.05 12.85
CA ALA A 289 9.25 20.19 12.36
C ALA A 289 9.11 19.93 10.84
N LYS A 290 7.89 19.68 10.35
CA LYS A 290 7.62 19.60 8.90
C LYS A 290 7.91 20.92 8.19
N ALA A 291 7.54 22.05 8.79
CA ALA A 291 7.82 23.36 8.23
C ALA A 291 9.34 23.64 8.12
N VAL A 292 10.13 23.25 9.14
CA VAL A 292 11.60 23.43 9.15
C VAL A 292 12.28 22.64 8.02
N SER A 293 11.77 21.46 7.64
CA SER A 293 12.35 20.68 6.55
C SER A 293 12.20 21.30 5.15
N VAL A 294 11.24 22.20 4.96
CA VAL A 294 10.95 22.84 3.66
C VAL A 294 11.22 24.36 3.70
N CYS A 295 11.66 24.89 4.83
CA CYS A 295 11.77 26.33 5.06
C CYS A 295 12.85 27.02 4.20
N SER A 296 12.51 28.17 3.63
CA SER A 296 13.50 29.06 3.02
C SER A 296 14.44 29.66 4.08
N PRO A 297 15.75 29.82 3.79
CA PRO A 297 16.71 30.46 4.70
C PRO A 297 16.28 31.85 5.18
N LEU A 298 15.44 32.56 4.41
CA LEU A 298 14.92 33.89 4.75
C LEU A 298 14.05 33.91 6.02
N TYR A 299 13.29 32.84 6.26
CA TYR A 299 12.32 32.76 7.36
C TYR A 299 12.80 31.83 8.49
N LEU A 300 13.90 31.12 8.27
CA LEU A 300 14.42 30.10 9.17
C LEU A 300 14.73 30.66 10.57
N GLU A 301 15.31 31.85 10.68
CA GLU A 301 15.62 32.46 11.98
C GLU A 301 14.36 32.72 12.82
N ASP A 302 13.35 33.38 12.24
CA ASP A 302 12.09 33.66 12.92
C ASP A 302 11.37 32.34 13.29
N LEU A 303 11.35 31.35 12.40
CA LEU A 303 10.75 30.04 12.65
C LEU A 303 11.46 29.30 13.79
N LEU A 304 12.79 29.30 13.83
CA LEU A 304 13.55 28.65 14.88
C LEU A 304 13.38 29.33 16.24
N ASN A 305 13.17 30.65 16.29
CA ASN A 305 12.81 31.34 17.53
C ASN A 305 11.46 30.85 18.09
N LEU A 306 10.47 30.63 17.22
CA LEU A 306 9.19 30.03 17.61
C LEU A 306 9.37 28.59 18.11
N CYS A 307 10.14 27.78 17.39
CA CYS A 307 10.45 26.41 17.81
C CYS A 307 11.17 26.40 19.17
N PHE A 308 12.18 27.26 19.35
CA PHE A 308 12.94 27.36 20.60
C PHE A 308 12.03 27.69 21.78
N TYR A 309 11.13 28.66 21.63
CA TYR A 309 10.15 29.02 22.66
C TYR A 309 9.27 27.81 23.06
N LEU A 310 8.72 27.10 22.07
CA LEU A 310 7.86 25.94 22.31
C LEU A 310 8.61 24.74 22.92
N THR A 311 9.88 24.54 22.55
CA THR A 311 10.72 23.46 23.10
C THR A 311 11.26 23.77 24.48
N ASN A 312 11.49 25.05 24.81
CA ASN A 312 11.98 25.46 26.11
C ASN A 312 10.89 25.44 27.19
N ALA A 313 9.63 25.21 26.80
CA ALA A 313 8.55 24.98 27.75
C ALA A 313 8.70 23.61 28.43
N ASP A 314 8.57 23.58 29.76
CA ASP A 314 8.61 22.39 30.64
C ASP A 314 7.49 21.34 30.36
N VAL A 315 6.84 21.37 29.19
CA VAL A 315 5.68 20.54 28.82
C VAL A 315 5.92 19.76 27.51
N CYS A 316 6.93 20.13 26.72
CA CYS A 316 7.24 19.49 25.43
C CYS A 316 7.76 18.06 25.64
N GLN A 317 7.13 17.09 24.99
CA GLN A 317 7.48 15.68 25.12
C GLN A 317 8.71 15.30 24.28
N PRO A 318 9.43 14.22 24.66
CA PRO A 318 10.64 13.81 23.95
C PRO A 318 10.40 13.49 22.46
N TYR A 319 9.27 12.88 22.09
CA TYR A 319 9.03 12.49 20.69
C TYR A 319 8.89 13.70 19.75
N SER A 320 8.20 14.77 20.18
CA SER A 320 8.04 15.99 19.39
C SER A 320 9.36 16.76 19.29
N PHE A 321 10.11 16.84 20.39
CA PHE A 321 11.45 17.42 20.39
C PHE A 321 12.41 16.67 19.46
N LEU A 322 12.43 15.34 19.52
CA LEU A 322 13.28 14.50 18.67
C LEU A 322 12.90 14.60 17.19
N ALA A 323 11.61 14.74 16.88
CA ALA A 323 11.16 15.01 15.51
C ALA A 323 11.75 16.33 14.99
N LEU A 324 11.68 17.42 15.77
CA LEU A 324 12.33 18.68 15.42
C LEU A 324 13.85 18.53 15.29
N LYS A 325 14.51 17.90 16.29
CA LYS A 325 15.95 17.62 16.29
C LYS A 325 16.38 16.92 15.00
N SER A 326 15.61 15.94 14.54
CA SER A 326 15.90 15.21 13.30
C SER A 326 16.01 16.12 12.08
N THR A 327 15.10 17.09 11.96
CA THR A 327 15.09 18.06 10.85
C THR A 327 16.19 19.13 10.97
N LEU A 328 16.58 19.51 12.19
CA LEU A 328 17.67 20.45 12.43
C LEU A 328 19.05 19.89 12.07
N LEU A 329 19.24 18.57 12.22
CA LEU A 329 20.50 17.91 11.86
C LEU A 329 20.84 18.12 10.38
N HIS A 330 19.84 18.12 9.51
CA HIS A 330 20.03 18.37 8.09
C HIS A 330 20.62 19.78 7.83
N TRP A 331 20.03 20.81 8.44
CA TRP A 331 20.52 22.20 8.35
C TRP A 331 21.93 22.37 8.92
N LEU A 332 22.25 21.65 10.00
CA LEU A 332 23.57 21.74 10.66
C LEU A 332 24.67 21.00 9.90
N ALA A 333 24.33 19.95 9.14
CA ALA A 333 25.29 19.20 8.35
C ALA A 333 25.88 20.01 7.18
N SER A 334 25.15 21.03 6.69
CA SER A 334 25.55 21.87 5.56
C SER A 334 25.47 23.37 5.92
N PRO A 335 26.35 23.89 6.79
CA PRO A 335 26.27 25.25 7.26
C PRO A 335 26.54 26.27 6.15
N CYS A 336 25.70 27.31 6.05
CA CYS A 336 25.84 28.41 5.10
C CYS A 336 26.04 29.76 5.82
N ILE A 337 26.70 30.72 5.16
CA ILE A 337 26.85 32.10 5.66
C ILE A 337 25.48 32.76 5.88
N LEU A 338 24.52 32.47 5.00
CA LEU A 338 23.17 33.04 5.04
C LEU A 338 22.33 32.55 6.23
N THR A 339 22.69 31.42 6.83
CA THR A 339 21.93 30.79 7.93
C THR A 339 22.63 30.92 9.28
N GLN A 340 23.69 31.71 9.42
CA GLN A 340 24.50 31.73 10.64
C GLN A 340 23.73 32.10 11.91
N SER A 341 22.81 33.07 11.85
CA SER A 341 21.95 33.46 12.99
C SER A 341 21.02 32.30 13.36
N ALA A 342 20.32 31.75 12.37
CA ALA A 342 19.44 30.59 12.53
C ALA A 342 20.19 29.36 13.10
N LEU A 343 21.41 29.07 12.63
CA LEU A 343 22.22 27.95 13.09
C LEU A 343 22.71 28.10 14.54
N ARG A 344 22.83 29.33 15.06
CA ARG A 344 23.10 29.55 16.49
C ARG A 344 21.90 29.09 17.33
N ILE A 345 20.70 29.52 16.96
CA ILE A 345 19.45 29.10 17.61
C ILE A 345 19.27 27.58 17.49
N ALA A 346 19.56 26.99 16.33
CA ALA A 346 19.50 25.54 16.15
C ALA A 346 20.45 24.79 17.11
N LYS A 347 21.67 25.30 17.33
CA LYS A 347 22.60 24.75 18.33
C LYS A 347 22.08 24.91 19.75
N ASP A 348 21.45 26.04 20.06
CA ASP A 348 20.84 26.28 21.37
C ASP A 348 19.70 25.28 21.63
N ILE A 349 18.85 25.01 20.62
CA ILE A 349 17.81 23.96 20.68
C ILE A 349 18.44 22.58 20.90
N LEU A 350 19.52 22.24 20.22
CA LEU A 350 20.20 20.94 20.40
C LEU A 350 20.86 20.79 21.77
N ASN A 351 21.30 21.90 22.38
CA ASN A 351 21.92 21.91 23.71
C ASN A 351 20.87 21.80 24.83
N LEU A 352 19.58 21.96 24.53
CA LEU A 352 18.53 21.56 25.45
C LEU A 352 18.66 20.04 25.67
N ASN A 353 19.01 19.63 26.89
CA ASN A 353 19.21 18.22 27.24
C ASN A 353 18.04 17.37 26.69
N ASP A 354 18.32 16.18 26.16
CA ASP A 354 17.33 15.22 25.61
C ASP A 354 16.19 14.84 26.59
N TYR A 355 16.23 15.32 27.83
CA TYR A 355 15.22 15.21 28.87
C TYR A 355 14.33 16.46 28.98
N VAL A 356 13.83 16.99 27.86
CA VAL A 356 12.98 18.20 27.81
C VAL A 356 11.67 18.10 28.63
N CYS A 357 11.36 16.98 29.30
CA CYS A 357 10.37 17.01 30.39
C CYS A 357 10.52 15.93 31.47
N ARG A 358 10.44 16.35 32.75
CA ARG A 358 10.31 15.51 33.97
C ARG A 358 8.86 15.43 34.49
N LYS A 359 7.92 16.22 33.95
CA LYS A 359 6.52 16.27 34.38
C LYS A 359 5.62 15.62 33.32
N ARG A 360 4.92 14.54 33.69
CA ARG A 360 3.84 14.02 32.83
C ARG A 360 2.74 15.07 32.75
N PRO A 361 2.22 15.43 31.56
CA PRO A 361 1.04 16.25 31.46
C PRO A 361 -0.15 15.44 31.99
N SER A 362 -0.46 15.57 33.28
CA SER A 362 -1.69 15.02 33.87
C SER A 362 -2.97 15.66 33.29
N VAL A 363 -2.81 16.65 32.42
CA VAL A 363 -3.86 17.56 31.94
C VAL A 363 -4.38 17.19 30.53
N MET A 364 -3.63 16.46 29.69
CA MET A 364 -4.12 16.11 28.34
C MET A 364 -5.31 15.13 28.39
N ILE A 365 -5.22 14.10 29.25
CA ILE A 365 -6.29 13.10 29.40
C ILE A 365 -7.56 13.73 30.03
N SER A 366 -7.41 14.71 30.91
CA SER A 366 -8.54 15.38 31.58
C SER A 366 -9.14 16.56 30.83
N ARG A 367 -8.48 17.09 29.77
CA ARG A 367 -9.03 18.17 28.92
C ARG A 367 -9.53 17.68 27.55
N LEU A 368 -8.97 16.60 27.00
CA LEU A 368 -9.54 15.94 25.82
C LEU A 368 -10.85 15.21 26.14
N SER A 369 -11.08 14.87 27.42
CA SER A 369 -12.34 14.32 27.94
C SER A 369 -13.40 15.37 28.30
N ILE A 370 -13.15 16.67 28.12
CA ILE A 370 -14.15 17.73 28.36
C ILE A 370 -14.85 18.09 27.02
N HIS A 371 -15.73 17.19 26.62
CA HIS A 371 -17.11 17.39 26.14
C HIS A 371 -17.59 18.48 25.15
N GLU A 372 -16.80 19.40 24.58
CA GLU A 372 -17.44 20.43 23.71
C GLU A 372 -16.78 20.70 22.34
N PHE A 373 -15.52 20.30 22.09
CA PHE A 373 -14.79 20.74 20.89
C PHE A 373 -14.00 19.66 20.13
N HIS A 374 -14.33 18.37 20.34
CA HIS A 374 -13.69 17.22 19.69
C HIS A 374 -13.71 17.34 18.15
N TYR A 375 -14.73 17.96 17.56
CA TYR A 375 -14.86 18.12 16.11
C TYR A 375 -13.85 19.10 15.47
N LEU A 376 -13.28 20.02 16.26
CA LEU A 376 -12.35 21.04 15.77
C LEU A 376 -11.01 20.45 15.34
N THR A 377 -10.56 19.40 16.01
CA THR A 377 -9.32 18.70 15.71
C THR A 377 -9.42 17.85 14.45
N PHE A 378 -10.56 17.19 14.20
CA PHE A 378 -10.71 16.27 13.05
C PHE A 378 -10.92 16.98 11.71
N CYS A 379 -11.41 18.22 11.69
CA CYS A 379 -11.57 19.00 10.46
C CYS A 379 -10.24 19.45 9.83
N ASN A 380 -9.13 19.33 10.57
CA ASN A 380 -7.79 19.65 10.09
C ASN A 380 -6.91 18.38 10.20
N PRO A 381 -6.61 17.70 9.08
CA PRO A 381 -5.98 16.37 9.09
C PRO A 381 -4.62 16.38 9.81
N GLU A 382 -3.82 17.43 9.61
CA GLU A 382 -2.49 17.58 10.23
C GLU A 382 -2.54 17.78 11.76
N ILE A 383 -3.52 18.56 12.25
CA ILE A 383 -3.71 18.76 13.69
C ILE A 383 -4.20 17.45 14.32
N SER A 384 -5.19 16.79 13.71
CA SER A 384 -5.69 15.48 14.12
C SER A 384 -4.56 14.46 14.23
N LEU A 385 -3.76 14.32 13.17
CA LEU A 385 -2.65 13.38 13.10
C LEU A 385 -1.63 13.64 14.23
N GLY A 386 -1.15 14.87 14.37
CA GLY A 386 -0.14 15.21 15.38
C GLY A 386 -0.63 14.97 16.81
N LEU A 387 -1.90 15.24 17.10
CA LEU A 387 -2.51 15.07 18.41
C LEU A 387 -2.64 13.58 18.76
N HIS A 388 -3.18 12.78 17.84
CA HIS A 388 -3.38 11.35 18.07
C HIS A 388 -2.10 10.52 18.03
N LEU A 389 -1.07 10.92 17.24
CA LEU A 389 0.27 10.32 17.34
C LEU A 389 0.86 10.53 18.73
N GLY A 390 0.71 11.74 19.28
CA GLY A 390 1.15 12.07 20.64
C GLY A 390 0.43 11.25 21.70
N ILE A 391 -0.89 11.11 21.59
CA ILE A 391 -1.69 10.27 22.49
C ILE A 391 -1.24 8.80 22.40
N LYS A 392 -1.11 8.26 21.19
CA LYS A 392 -0.77 6.84 20.96
C LYS A 392 0.59 6.48 21.56
N ILE A 393 1.60 7.31 21.35
CA ILE A 393 2.95 7.06 21.88
C ILE A 393 3.02 7.20 23.41
N GLU A 394 2.20 8.08 24.00
CA GLU A 394 2.08 8.22 25.45
C GLU A 394 1.43 7.01 26.13
N PHE A 395 0.51 6.34 25.43
CA PHE A 395 -0.13 5.11 25.91
C PHE A 395 0.73 3.85 25.75
N CYS A 396 1.72 3.86 24.86
CA CYS A 396 2.68 2.76 24.71
C CYS A 396 3.64 2.72 25.91
N LYS A 397 3.39 1.83 26.87
CA LYS A 397 4.22 1.66 28.07
C LYS A 397 5.27 0.57 27.89
N ASN A 398 4.95 -0.44 27.09
CA ASN A 398 5.78 -1.63 26.90
C ASN A 398 6.43 -1.67 25.51
N GLU A 399 7.57 -2.35 25.40
CA GLU A 399 8.26 -2.54 24.13
C GLU A 399 7.38 -3.27 23.10
N ASN A 400 6.60 -4.28 23.53
CA ASN A 400 5.66 -5.00 22.65
C ASN A 400 4.59 -4.08 22.04
N GLU A 401 4.16 -3.04 22.76
CA GLU A 401 3.17 -2.08 22.25
C GLU A 401 3.80 -1.14 21.21
N ILE A 402 5.07 -0.77 21.42
CA ILE A 402 5.85 -0.02 20.44
C ILE A 402 6.07 -0.88 19.19
N ILE A 403 6.44 -2.15 19.35
CA ILE A 403 6.62 -3.07 18.21
C ILE A 403 5.32 -3.23 17.43
N ALA A 404 4.18 -3.42 18.11
CA ALA A 404 2.87 -3.50 17.46
C ALA A 404 2.50 -2.18 16.73
N LEU A 405 2.87 -1.02 17.28
CA LEU A 405 2.72 0.25 16.60
C LEU A 405 3.59 0.32 15.33
N LEU A 406 4.84 -0.14 15.39
CA LEU A 406 5.74 -0.17 14.24
C LEU A 406 5.25 -1.14 13.15
N GLU A 407 4.71 -2.29 13.52
CA GLU A 407 4.08 -3.24 12.58
C GLU A 407 2.89 -2.57 11.87
N SER A 408 2.09 -1.78 12.58
CA SER A 408 1.00 -1.03 11.93
C SER A 408 1.52 0.03 10.93
N PHE A 409 2.65 0.69 11.20
CA PHE A 409 3.29 1.62 10.26
C PHE A 409 3.91 0.90 9.05
N GLU A 410 4.41 -0.32 9.22
CA GLU A 410 4.94 -1.12 8.12
C GLU A 410 3.84 -1.52 7.12
N GLU A 411 2.63 -1.81 7.62
CA GLU A 411 1.43 -2.09 6.85
C GLU A 411 0.79 -0.84 6.21
N ALA A 412 1.09 0.36 6.70
CA ALA A 412 0.44 1.59 6.27
C ALA A 412 0.80 2.00 4.83
N PRO A 413 -0.11 2.72 4.13
CA PRO A 413 0.15 3.23 2.79
C PRO A 413 1.24 4.31 2.78
N VAL A 414 1.96 4.41 1.67
CA VAL A 414 3.15 5.29 1.56
C VAL A 414 2.80 6.77 1.68
N PHE A 415 1.66 7.20 1.12
CA PHE A 415 1.20 8.60 1.24
C PHE A 415 0.94 9.01 2.69
N TYR A 416 0.48 8.08 3.55
CA TYR A 416 0.33 8.31 4.98
C TYR A 416 1.68 8.41 5.68
N LEU A 417 2.63 7.53 5.31
CA LEU A 417 4.00 7.57 5.85
C LEU A 417 4.71 8.90 5.54
N LYS A 418 4.42 9.53 4.40
CA LYS A 418 4.88 10.89 4.07
C LYS A 418 4.48 11.89 5.16
N SER A 419 3.21 11.85 5.59
CA SER A 419 2.68 12.72 6.64
C SER A 419 3.26 12.38 8.03
N CYS A 420 3.72 11.15 8.28
CA CYS A 420 4.35 10.76 9.54
C CYS A 420 5.88 10.87 9.54
N PHE A 421 6.51 11.30 8.45
CA PHE A 421 7.96 11.18 8.25
C PHE A 421 8.81 11.82 9.36
N SER A 422 8.56 13.08 9.71
CA SER A 422 9.32 13.78 10.77
C SER A 422 9.16 13.12 12.13
N PHE A 423 7.99 12.54 12.42
CA PHE A 423 7.73 11.79 13.64
C PHE A 423 8.53 10.48 13.68
N LEU A 424 8.56 9.71 12.58
CA LEU A 424 9.36 8.49 12.45
C LEU A 424 10.86 8.76 12.60
N CYS A 425 11.36 9.86 12.02
CA CYS A 425 12.75 10.30 12.21
C CYS A 425 13.05 10.63 13.68
N GLY A 426 12.11 11.24 14.39
CA GLY A 426 12.20 11.46 15.84
C GLY A 426 12.23 10.15 16.65
N MET A 427 11.41 9.17 16.27
CA MET A 427 11.41 7.83 16.88
C MET A 427 12.76 7.14 16.74
N LEU A 428 13.43 7.25 15.60
CA LEU A 428 14.75 6.65 15.37
C LEU A 428 15.83 7.21 16.32
N LEU A 429 15.76 8.52 16.61
CA LEU A 429 16.70 9.20 17.51
C LEU A 429 16.45 8.90 19.00
N ASN A 430 15.34 8.25 19.35
CA ASN A 430 14.97 8.04 20.74
C ASN A 430 15.91 7.04 21.43
N SER A 431 16.64 7.49 22.45
CA SER A 431 17.58 6.66 23.21
C SER A 431 16.87 5.54 24.00
N LYS A 432 15.59 5.69 24.33
CA LYS A 432 14.80 4.70 25.08
C LYS A 432 14.38 3.49 24.25
N PHE A 433 14.41 3.58 22.93
CA PHE A 433 14.00 2.48 22.07
C PHE A 433 15.11 1.45 21.93
N SER A 434 14.72 0.17 21.95
CA SER A 434 15.62 -0.93 21.67
C SER A 434 16.17 -0.86 20.25
N GLU A 435 17.27 -1.55 20.01
CA GLU A 435 17.89 -1.60 18.69
C GLU A 435 16.97 -2.23 17.65
N ASP A 436 16.18 -3.23 18.04
CA ASP A 436 15.21 -3.89 17.17
C ASP A 436 14.11 -2.93 16.73
N CYS A 437 13.61 -2.11 17.66
CA CYS A 437 12.68 -1.03 17.32
C CYS A 437 13.32 -0.01 16.37
N LYS A 438 14.59 0.39 16.59
CA LYS A 438 15.29 1.34 15.71
C LYS A 438 15.52 0.78 14.31
N VAL A 439 15.87 -0.50 14.18
CA VAL A 439 16.02 -1.18 12.89
C VAL A 439 14.69 -1.25 12.15
N LYS A 440 13.59 -1.58 12.83
CA LYS A 440 12.23 -1.53 12.25
C LYS A 440 11.84 -0.10 11.82
N VAL A 441 12.13 0.93 12.63
CA VAL A 441 11.87 2.32 12.23
C VAL A 441 12.69 2.70 10.99
N LEU A 442 13.97 2.30 10.93
CA LEU A 442 14.82 2.55 9.78
C LEU A 442 14.28 1.90 8.51
N SER A 443 13.78 0.65 8.56
CA SER A 443 13.19 0.00 7.39
C SER A 443 11.94 0.72 6.89
N ILE A 444 11.09 1.23 7.79
CA ILE A 444 9.90 2.03 7.43
C ILE A 444 10.32 3.37 6.78
N ILE A 445 11.32 4.05 7.33
CA ILE A 445 11.86 5.30 6.76
C ILE A 445 12.42 5.05 5.36
N LEU A 446 13.16 3.96 5.16
CA LEU A 446 13.72 3.58 3.85
C LEU A 446 12.63 3.20 2.83
N LYS A 447 11.57 2.51 3.27
CA LYS A 447 10.38 2.26 2.44
C LYS A 447 9.78 3.58 1.99
N CYS A 448 9.53 4.52 2.90
CA CYS A 448 8.98 5.84 2.54
C CYS A 448 9.90 6.64 1.60
N SER A 449 11.21 6.66 1.84
CA SER A 449 12.17 7.44 1.04
C SER A 449 12.41 6.87 -0.35
N SER A 450 12.14 5.57 -0.58
CA SER A 450 12.20 4.96 -1.91
C SER A 450 11.14 5.50 -2.88
N PHE A 451 10.00 5.98 -2.37
CA PHE A 451 8.94 6.63 -3.16
C PHE A 451 9.06 8.16 -3.14
N HIS A 452 9.60 8.74 -2.07
CA HIS A 452 9.76 10.19 -1.90
C HIS A 452 11.24 10.58 -1.79
N LEU A 453 11.88 10.82 -2.95
CA LEU A 453 13.31 11.13 -3.04
C LEU A 453 13.71 12.42 -2.29
N GLU A 454 12.78 13.36 -2.11
CA GLU A 454 12.98 14.62 -1.37
C GLU A 454 13.45 14.42 0.07
N PHE A 455 13.18 13.25 0.66
CA PHE A 455 13.58 12.93 2.04
C PHE A 455 14.99 12.38 2.19
N LEU A 456 15.60 11.84 1.11
CA LEU A 456 16.89 11.17 1.17
C LEU A 456 18.04 12.04 1.73
N PRO A 457 18.13 13.37 1.48
CA PRO A 457 19.17 14.21 2.09
C PRO A 457 19.05 14.27 3.62
N ASN A 458 17.82 14.32 4.15
CA ASN A 458 17.56 14.31 5.59
C ASN A 458 17.89 12.93 6.18
N VAL A 459 17.43 11.84 5.55
CA VAL A 459 17.76 10.47 5.97
C VAL A 459 19.27 10.23 5.99
N PHE A 460 19.99 10.70 4.96
CA PHE A 460 21.43 10.58 4.91
C PHE A 460 22.10 11.30 6.09
N THR A 461 21.71 12.54 6.40
CA THR A 461 22.24 13.26 7.57
C THR A 461 21.92 12.59 8.90
N LEU A 462 20.74 11.96 9.01
CA LEU A 462 20.34 11.18 10.19
C LEU A 462 21.19 9.92 10.36
N ILE A 463 21.44 9.19 9.26
CA ILE A 463 22.31 8.00 9.26
C ILE A 463 23.71 8.38 9.73
N LEU A 464 24.29 9.46 9.20
CA LEU A 464 25.62 9.92 9.60
C LEU A 464 25.70 10.30 11.08
N TYR A 465 24.69 11.03 11.58
CA TYR A 465 24.61 11.42 12.98
C TYR A 465 24.50 10.20 13.91
N LEU A 466 23.72 9.19 13.53
CA LEU A 466 23.60 7.96 14.32
C LEU A 466 24.90 7.16 14.29
N LEU A 467 25.51 6.97 13.11
CA LEU A 467 26.79 6.28 12.96
C LEU A 467 27.90 6.89 13.83
N SER A 468 27.92 8.21 14.00
CA SER A 468 28.93 8.87 14.84
C SER A 468 28.69 8.71 16.35
N ASN A 469 27.45 8.43 16.78
CA ASN A 469 27.04 8.49 18.18
C ASN A 469 26.64 7.13 18.78
N THR A 470 26.55 6.08 17.96
CA THR A 470 26.20 4.73 18.41
C THR A 470 27.45 3.89 18.68
N GLN A 471 27.53 3.25 19.86
CA GLN A 471 28.66 2.41 20.25
C GLN A 471 28.43 0.90 20.05
N ASN A 472 27.17 0.47 19.90
CA ASN A 472 26.80 -0.94 19.80
C ASN A 472 26.91 -1.47 18.36
N SER A 473 27.03 -2.78 18.16
CA SER A 473 27.38 -3.37 16.85
C SER A 473 26.23 -3.54 15.84
N LYS A 474 24.98 -3.75 16.30
CA LYS A 474 23.86 -4.13 15.40
C LYS A 474 23.29 -2.95 14.60
N LEU A 475 23.01 -1.83 15.25
CA LEU A 475 22.42 -0.65 14.59
C LEU A 475 23.37 -0.01 13.54
N PRO A 476 24.67 0.20 13.79
CA PRO A 476 25.59 0.70 12.76
C PRO A 476 25.68 -0.19 11.53
N PHE A 477 25.58 -1.51 11.71
CA PHE A 477 25.60 -2.44 10.59
C PHE A 477 24.42 -2.23 9.65
N GLU A 478 23.20 -2.09 10.19
CA GLU A 478 22.00 -1.79 9.39
C GLU A 478 22.04 -0.36 8.82
N LEU A 479 22.56 0.62 9.56
CA LEU A 479 22.77 1.99 9.06
C LEU A 479 23.75 2.04 7.88
N LEU A 480 24.82 1.23 7.90
CA LEU A 480 25.76 1.13 6.78
C LEU A 480 25.11 0.47 5.55
N LYS A 481 24.26 -0.55 5.76
CA LYS A 481 23.44 -1.14 4.67
C LYS A 481 22.43 -0.17 4.07
N ALA A 482 22.05 0.88 4.81
CA ALA A 482 21.15 1.92 4.34
C ALA A 482 21.85 2.99 3.46
N LEU A 483 23.19 2.97 3.33
CA LEU A 483 23.94 3.94 2.53
C LEU A 483 23.74 3.81 1.00
N PRO A 484 23.76 2.61 0.39
CA PRO A 484 23.63 2.47 -1.06
C PRO A 484 22.34 3.11 -1.64
N PRO A 485 21.15 2.93 -1.06
CA PRO A 485 19.94 3.62 -1.52
C PRO A 485 20.02 5.15 -1.54
N MET A 486 20.90 5.77 -0.74
CA MET A 486 21.06 7.23 -0.69
C MET A 486 21.67 7.82 -1.97
N VAL A 487 22.29 6.97 -2.80
CA VAL A 487 22.94 7.34 -4.07
C VAL A 487 21.94 7.64 -5.19
N MET A 488 20.65 7.34 -4.99
CA MET A 488 19.58 7.78 -5.90
C MET A 488 19.60 9.31 -6.14
N ILE A 489 20.12 10.08 -5.17
CA ILE A 489 20.49 11.49 -5.38
C ILE A 489 21.97 11.59 -5.72
N ASN A 490 22.26 12.07 -6.93
CA ASN A 490 23.63 12.22 -7.45
C ASN A 490 24.55 13.05 -6.53
N GLU A 491 24.01 14.02 -5.79
CA GLU A 491 24.79 14.85 -4.85
C GLU A 491 25.34 14.06 -3.65
N ASN A 492 24.70 12.95 -3.26
CA ASN A 492 25.14 12.10 -2.15
C ASN A 492 26.23 11.11 -2.58
N LEU A 493 26.32 10.80 -3.87
CA LEU A 493 27.28 9.83 -4.43
C LEU A 493 28.73 10.02 -3.93
N PRO A 494 29.37 11.22 -4.04
CA PRO A 494 30.74 11.39 -3.57
C PRO A 494 30.86 11.18 -2.07
N LYS A 495 29.88 11.62 -1.27
CA LYS A 495 29.88 11.48 0.19
C LYS A 495 29.81 9.99 0.58
N VAL A 496 28.88 9.24 -0.02
CA VAL A 496 28.75 7.79 0.23
C VAL A 496 30.03 7.04 -0.15
N ILE A 497 30.60 7.32 -1.32
CA ILE A 497 31.87 6.70 -1.75
C ILE A 497 32.99 6.98 -0.75
N THR A 498 33.17 8.24 -0.32
CA THR A 498 34.25 8.59 0.62
C THR A 498 34.12 7.86 1.95
N ILE A 499 32.89 7.66 2.44
CA ILE A 499 32.62 6.89 3.66
C ILE A 499 32.99 5.42 3.46
N LEU A 500 32.54 4.80 2.37
CA LEU A 500 32.84 3.39 2.08
C LEU A 500 34.35 3.15 1.87
N GLN A 501 35.06 4.07 1.22
CA GLN A 501 36.51 4.02 1.05
C GLN A 501 37.28 4.27 2.37
N ALA A 502 36.72 5.04 3.30
CA ALA A 502 37.31 5.20 4.63
C ALA A 502 37.18 3.89 5.42
N ILE A 503 35.97 3.30 5.42
CA ILE A 503 35.67 2.02 6.09
C ILE A 503 36.57 0.90 5.54
N SER A 504 36.79 0.87 4.22
CA SER A 504 37.58 -0.19 3.58
C SER A 504 39.07 -0.21 3.96
N LYS A 505 39.59 0.85 4.60
CA LYS A 505 41.00 0.98 4.99
C LYS A 505 41.32 0.47 6.40
N HIS A 506 40.31 0.25 7.24
CA HIS A 506 40.53 0.00 8.67
C HIS A 506 40.85 -1.47 9.01
N SER A 507 40.09 -2.43 8.48
CA SER A 507 40.31 -3.87 8.73
C SER A 507 39.88 -4.72 7.54
N CYS A 508 40.30 -6.00 7.50
CA CYS A 508 39.96 -6.89 6.41
C CYS A 508 38.45 -7.20 6.35
N ALA A 509 37.82 -7.51 7.48
CA ALA A 509 36.37 -7.73 7.56
C ALA A 509 35.57 -6.50 7.12
N LEU A 510 36.00 -5.28 7.50
CA LEU A 510 35.37 -4.04 7.06
C LEU A 510 35.62 -3.75 5.57
N ASN A 511 36.77 -4.16 5.03
CA ASN A 511 37.03 -4.11 3.59
C ASN A 511 36.07 -5.02 2.81
N SER A 512 35.90 -6.27 3.25
CA SER A 512 34.94 -7.22 2.68
C SER A 512 33.50 -6.68 2.72
N PHE A 513 33.10 -6.10 3.85
CA PHE A 513 31.79 -5.48 3.99
C PHE A 513 31.62 -4.24 3.11
N ALA A 514 32.60 -3.33 3.10
CA ALA A 514 32.58 -2.14 2.26
C ALA A 514 32.54 -2.49 0.76
N LEU A 515 33.26 -3.54 0.34
CA LEU A 515 33.21 -4.05 -1.03
C LEU A 515 31.80 -4.54 -1.41
N ARG A 516 31.11 -5.23 -0.51
CA ARG A 516 29.72 -5.64 -0.73
C ARG A 516 28.78 -4.43 -0.86
N LEU A 517 28.93 -3.42 -0.01
CA LEU A 517 28.14 -2.18 -0.09
C LEU A 517 28.45 -1.35 -1.34
N LEU A 518 29.71 -1.30 -1.78
CA LEU A 518 30.10 -0.70 -3.06
C LEU A 518 29.47 -1.45 -4.24
N TYR A 519 29.36 -2.78 -4.16
CA TYR A 519 28.67 -3.57 -5.18
C TYR A 519 27.16 -3.26 -5.21
N ASP A 520 26.52 -3.16 -4.04
CA ASP A 520 25.12 -2.73 -3.96
C ASP A 520 24.91 -1.29 -4.44
N THR A 521 25.90 -0.42 -4.27
CA THR A 521 25.91 0.95 -4.81
C THR A 521 26.06 0.95 -6.34
N TRP A 522 26.93 0.10 -6.89
CA TRP A 522 27.10 -0.10 -8.32
C TRP A 522 25.83 -0.59 -9.02
N LYS A 523 24.99 -1.40 -8.35
CA LYS A 523 23.70 -1.82 -8.90
C LYS A 523 22.78 -0.63 -9.21
N ILE A 524 22.94 0.47 -8.47
CA ILE A 524 22.15 1.70 -8.62
C ILE A 524 22.84 2.63 -9.62
N GLU A 525 24.13 2.96 -9.42
CA GLU A 525 24.89 3.87 -10.28
C GLU A 525 26.18 3.21 -10.82
N ASN A 526 26.20 2.96 -12.13
CA ASN A 526 27.27 2.18 -12.78
C ASN A 526 28.66 2.85 -12.73
N LYS A 527 28.71 4.18 -12.54
CA LYS A 527 29.96 4.97 -12.49
C LYS A 527 30.87 4.56 -11.32
N CYS A 528 30.35 3.83 -10.34
CA CYS A 528 31.09 3.33 -9.19
C CYS A 528 32.04 2.16 -9.51
N TYR A 529 32.00 1.59 -10.72
CA TYR A 529 32.81 0.41 -11.07
C TYR A 529 34.31 0.63 -10.85
N SER A 530 34.88 1.74 -11.33
CA SER A 530 36.32 2.01 -11.19
C SER A 530 36.78 2.07 -9.73
N ILE A 531 35.90 2.58 -8.86
CA ILE A 531 36.14 2.64 -7.43
C ILE A 531 36.05 1.26 -6.79
N LEU A 532 34.98 0.50 -7.11
CA LEU A 532 34.81 -0.88 -6.67
C LEU A 532 36.03 -1.74 -7.02
N GLU A 533 36.47 -1.66 -8.28
CA GLU A 533 37.65 -2.38 -8.77
C GLU A 533 38.92 -1.95 -8.02
N SER A 534 39.13 -0.63 -7.86
CA SER A 534 40.30 -0.13 -7.15
C SER A 534 40.37 -0.62 -5.69
N VAL A 535 39.25 -0.65 -4.98
CA VAL A 535 39.18 -1.12 -3.58
C VAL A 535 39.36 -2.64 -3.53
N ALA A 536 38.83 -3.38 -4.51
CA ALA A 536 38.98 -4.83 -4.60
C ALA A 536 40.43 -5.26 -4.88
N LEU A 537 41.24 -4.37 -5.46
CA LEU A 537 42.66 -4.60 -5.74
C LEU A 537 43.59 -4.14 -4.61
N GLN A 538 43.13 -3.25 -3.73
CA GLN A 538 43.92 -2.76 -2.60
C GLN A 538 44.16 -3.88 -1.56
N SER A 539 45.38 -3.91 -1.00
CA SER A 539 45.75 -4.79 0.10
C SER A 539 45.89 -3.99 1.40
N PRO A 540 45.08 -4.27 2.45
CA PRO A 540 45.32 -3.71 3.78
C PRO A 540 46.69 -4.19 4.30
N SER A 541 47.36 -3.36 5.11
CA SER A 541 48.67 -3.69 5.68
C SER A 541 48.55 -4.73 6.80
N ALA A 542 49.43 -5.74 6.79
CA ALA A 542 49.50 -6.86 7.76
C ALA A 542 48.22 -7.70 7.88
N LEU A 543 48.05 -8.66 6.96
CA LEU A 543 46.91 -9.58 6.93
C LEU A 543 47.26 -10.92 7.58
N THR A 544 46.37 -11.46 8.40
CA THR A 544 46.45 -12.87 8.82
C THR A 544 46.09 -13.80 7.67
N LYS A 545 46.34 -15.11 7.81
CA LYS A 545 45.93 -16.09 6.79
C LYS A 545 44.41 -16.10 6.58
N ASP A 546 43.64 -15.95 7.65
CA ASP A 546 42.17 -15.92 7.62
C ASP A 546 41.65 -14.67 6.90
N ASP A 547 42.28 -13.51 7.13
CA ASP A 547 41.96 -12.26 6.43
C ASP A 547 42.18 -12.37 4.90
N ILE A 548 43.28 -13.03 4.48
CA ILE A 548 43.58 -13.23 3.05
C ILE A 548 42.49 -14.09 2.40
N LEU A 549 42.02 -15.12 3.11
CA LEU A 549 40.94 -16.00 2.64
C LEU A 549 39.62 -15.26 2.52
N GLU A 550 39.19 -14.56 3.57
CA GLU A 550 37.93 -13.78 3.57
C GLU A 550 37.90 -12.75 2.44
N ARG A 551 39.03 -12.04 2.23
CA ARG A 551 39.18 -11.09 1.13
C ARG A 551 39.05 -11.77 -0.23
N ASN A 552 39.73 -12.89 -0.43
CA ASN A 552 39.70 -13.59 -1.72
C ASN A 552 38.32 -14.20 -2.01
N ILE A 553 37.61 -14.67 -0.99
CA ILE A 553 36.21 -15.12 -1.13
C ILE A 553 35.33 -13.95 -1.57
N THR A 554 35.44 -12.80 -0.90
CA THR A 554 34.63 -11.62 -1.20
C THR A 554 34.91 -11.06 -2.60
N ARG A 555 36.18 -10.97 -2.99
CA ARG A 555 36.61 -10.57 -4.34
C ARG A 555 36.06 -11.53 -5.41
N ALA A 556 36.24 -12.83 -5.21
CA ALA A 556 35.75 -13.84 -6.14
C ALA A 556 34.23 -13.78 -6.30
N TYR A 557 33.49 -13.63 -5.19
CA TYR A 557 32.05 -13.47 -5.20
C TYR A 557 31.59 -12.21 -5.97
N ILE A 558 32.21 -11.06 -5.71
CA ILE A 558 31.84 -9.80 -6.39
C ILE A 558 32.17 -9.88 -7.88
N PHE A 559 33.36 -10.35 -8.26
CA PHE A 559 33.72 -10.49 -9.67
C PHE A 559 32.82 -11.47 -10.40
N MET A 560 32.49 -12.61 -9.78
CA MET A 560 31.51 -13.55 -10.33
C MET A 560 30.13 -12.88 -10.49
N LYS A 561 29.65 -12.12 -9.50
CA LYS A 561 28.36 -11.41 -9.62
C LYS A 561 28.36 -10.28 -10.66
N LEU A 562 29.50 -9.63 -10.89
CA LEU A 562 29.65 -8.65 -11.98
C LEU A 562 29.60 -9.35 -13.35
N SER A 563 30.29 -10.48 -13.48
CA SER A 563 30.27 -11.33 -14.68
C SER A 563 28.86 -11.86 -14.99
N GLU A 564 28.05 -12.16 -13.97
CA GLU A 564 26.65 -12.60 -14.13
C GLU A 564 25.73 -11.46 -14.61
N LYS A 565 25.84 -10.27 -14.01
CA LYS A 565 24.88 -9.16 -14.25
C LYS A 565 25.17 -8.37 -15.51
N ARG A 566 26.45 -8.07 -15.80
CA ARG A 566 26.86 -7.26 -16.97
C ARG A 566 28.17 -7.76 -17.58
N PRO A 567 28.16 -8.96 -18.16
CA PRO A 567 29.34 -9.55 -18.79
C PRO A 567 29.92 -8.67 -19.90
N GLU A 568 29.07 -8.03 -20.71
CA GLU A 568 29.49 -7.25 -21.90
C GLU A 568 30.35 -6.02 -21.58
N LEU A 569 30.08 -5.34 -20.47
CA LEU A 569 30.74 -4.06 -20.13
C LEU A 569 32.09 -4.26 -19.44
N TYR A 570 32.17 -5.22 -18.53
CA TYR A 570 33.33 -5.37 -17.63
C TYR A 570 34.05 -6.72 -17.80
N GLY A 571 33.46 -7.65 -18.56
CA GLY A 571 33.92 -9.04 -18.61
C GLY A 571 35.36 -9.21 -19.07
N LYS A 572 35.83 -8.40 -20.03
CA LYS A 572 37.22 -8.45 -20.53
C LYS A 572 38.25 -8.09 -19.45
N ASP A 573 37.96 -7.10 -18.63
CA ASP A 573 38.85 -6.68 -17.55
C ASP A 573 38.80 -7.68 -16.38
N LEU A 574 37.60 -8.22 -16.10
CA LEU A 574 37.38 -9.22 -15.04
C LEU A 574 38.14 -10.54 -15.29
N VAL A 575 38.43 -10.92 -16.53
CA VAL A 575 39.20 -12.14 -16.85
C VAL A 575 40.56 -12.15 -16.15
N GLY A 576 41.27 -11.02 -16.21
CA GLY A 576 42.58 -10.88 -15.57
C GLY A 576 42.50 -11.07 -14.06
N HIS A 577 41.45 -10.51 -13.44
CA HIS A 577 41.21 -10.62 -11.99
C HIS A 577 40.82 -12.03 -11.56
N LEU A 578 39.92 -12.70 -12.30
CA LEU A 578 39.51 -14.08 -12.05
C LEU A 578 40.69 -15.04 -12.22
N SER A 579 41.49 -14.88 -13.28
CA SER A 579 42.71 -15.67 -13.48
C SER A 579 43.73 -15.46 -12.37
N ARG A 580 43.86 -14.24 -11.84
CA ARG A 580 44.74 -13.94 -10.71
C ARG A 580 44.31 -14.67 -9.45
N ILE A 581 43.00 -14.71 -9.14
CA ILE A 581 42.47 -15.47 -8.00
C ILE A 581 42.79 -16.96 -8.14
N LEU A 582 42.62 -17.54 -9.32
CA LEU A 582 42.94 -18.96 -9.58
C LEU A 582 44.43 -19.27 -9.37
N ASN A 583 45.32 -18.34 -9.74
CA ASN A 583 46.76 -18.52 -9.54
C ASN A 583 47.20 -18.30 -8.08
N GLU A 584 46.50 -17.44 -7.33
CA GLU A 584 46.78 -17.16 -5.91
C GLU A 584 46.22 -18.24 -4.96
N CYS A 585 45.19 -18.99 -5.38
CA CYS A 585 44.41 -19.91 -4.53
C CYS A 585 44.60 -21.41 -4.87
N THR A 586 45.84 -21.87 -4.96
CA THR A 586 46.18 -23.26 -5.37
C THR A 586 46.18 -24.28 -4.23
N THR A 587 46.18 -23.84 -2.96
CA THR A 587 46.20 -24.70 -1.77
C THR A 587 44.79 -25.19 -1.37
N SER A 588 44.72 -26.06 -0.34
CA SER A 588 43.46 -26.55 0.26
C SER A 588 42.54 -25.45 0.77
N ASP A 589 43.12 -24.32 1.19
CA ASP A 589 42.36 -23.23 1.80
C ASP A 589 41.69 -22.35 0.72
N GLY A 590 42.25 -22.35 -0.50
CA GLY A 590 41.79 -21.57 -1.66
C GLY A 590 40.63 -22.16 -2.45
N VAL A 591 39.94 -23.18 -1.91
CA VAL A 591 38.88 -23.93 -2.62
C VAL A 591 37.71 -23.04 -3.01
N VAL A 592 37.18 -22.24 -2.07
CA VAL A 592 35.97 -21.41 -2.31
C VAL A 592 36.24 -20.28 -3.31
N PRO A 593 37.32 -19.48 -3.19
CA PRO A 593 37.65 -18.46 -4.19
C PRO A 593 37.87 -19.04 -5.59
N SER A 594 38.51 -20.21 -5.69
CA SER A 594 38.77 -20.85 -6.98
C SER A 594 37.48 -21.34 -7.66
N ALA A 595 36.57 -21.92 -6.88
CA ALA A 595 35.26 -22.35 -7.35
C ALA A 595 34.43 -21.16 -7.89
N LEU A 596 34.32 -20.08 -7.11
CA LEU A 596 33.62 -18.85 -7.52
C LEU A 596 34.27 -18.19 -8.75
N ALA A 597 35.61 -18.24 -8.86
CA ALA A 597 36.30 -17.70 -10.02
C ALA A 597 36.01 -18.51 -11.30
N LEU A 598 35.95 -19.84 -11.21
CA LEU A 598 35.52 -20.71 -12.33
C LEU A 598 34.05 -20.45 -12.72
N GLU A 599 33.17 -20.23 -11.74
CA GLU A 599 31.77 -19.85 -11.98
C GLU A 599 31.67 -18.47 -12.68
N GLY A 600 32.50 -17.50 -12.29
CA GLY A 600 32.62 -16.23 -12.99
C GLY A 600 33.04 -16.40 -14.45
N ILE A 601 34.05 -17.25 -14.72
CA ILE A 601 34.48 -17.59 -16.09
C ILE A 601 33.35 -18.27 -16.87
N ARG A 602 32.60 -19.17 -16.23
CA ARG A 602 31.43 -19.82 -16.83
C ARG A 602 30.39 -18.80 -17.30
N HIS A 603 30.04 -17.81 -16.47
CA HIS A 603 29.14 -16.74 -16.88
C HIS A 603 29.67 -15.93 -18.08
N LEU A 604 30.98 -15.65 -18.12
CA LEU A 604 31.60 -14.92 -19.24
C LEU A 604 31.62 -15.73 -20.54
N CYS A 605 31.82 -17.06 -20.47
CA CYS A 605 31.74 -17.96 -21.62
C CYS A 605 30.30 -18.11 -22.12
N LYS A 606 29.33 -18.22 -21.20
CA LYS A 606 27.90 -18.29 -21.52
C LYS A 606 27.38 -17.02 -22.20
N ALA A 607 27.94 -15.87 -21.83
CA ALA A 607 27.65 -14.58 -22.47
C ALA A 607 28.51 -14.30 -23.72
N GLU A 608 29.32 -15.28 -24.16
CA GLU A 608 30.18 -15.19 -25.35
C GLU A 608 31.20 -14.04 -25.34
N VAL A 609 31.51 -13.49 -24.16
CA VAL A 609 32.52 -12.43 -24.00
C VAL A 609 33.93 -13.01 -24.10
N ILE A 610 34.09 -14.27 -23.69
CA ILE A 610 35.32 -15.05 -23.80
C ILE A 610 34.99 -16.35 -24.53
N ASP A 611 35.91 -16.78 -25.38
CA ASP A 611 35.83 -18.06 -26.07
C ASP A 611 36.17 -19.22 -25.12
N ILE A 612 35.26 -20.19 -25.03
CA ILE A 612 35.43 -21.39 -24.19
C ILE A 612 36.57 -22.29 -24.69
N VAL A 613 36.86 -22.32 -26.01
CA VAL A 613 37.88 -23.20 -26.60
C VAL A 613 39.27 -22.79 -26.11
N THR A 614 39.61 -21.50 -26.27
CA THR A 614 40.87 -20.94 -25.76
C THR A 614 40.94 -20.97 -24.24
N THR A 615 39.83 -20.70 -23.55
CA THR A 615 39.77 -20.75 -22.09
C THR A 615 40.06 -22.16 -21.57
N TRP A 616 39.44 -23.19 -22.14
CA TRP A 616 39.68 -24.57 -21.75
C TRP A 616 41.13 -25.00 -22.00
N ALA A 617 41.73 -24.61 -23.12
CA ALA A 617 43.14 -24.90 -23.40
C ALA A 617 44.09 -24.36 -22.30
N THR A 618 43.73 -23.25 -21.65
CA THR A 618 44.50 -22.69 -20.53
C THR A 618 44.18 -23.31 -19.16
N LEU A 619 42.93 -23.70 -18.92
CA LEU A 619 42.47 -24.25 -17.64
C LEU A 619 42.73 -25.76 -17.51
N SER A 620 42.52 -26.52 -18.59
CA SER A 620 42.68 -27.97 -18.65
C SER A 620 44.00 -28.45 -18.02
N PRO A 621 45.21 -27.98 -18.43
CA PRO A 621 46.46 -28.48 -17.87
C PRO A 621 46.62 -28.19 -16.37
N LYS A 622 45.96 -27.17 -15.84
CA LYS A 622 46.04 -26.81 -14.41
C LYS A 622 45.12 -27.66 -13.53
N PHE A 623 43.93 -27.98 -14.02
CA PHE A 623 42.88 -28.62 -13.21
C PHE A 623 42.66 -30.11 -13.53
N LYS A 624 43.32 -30.66 -14.57
CA LYS A 624 43.18 -32.07 -14.97
C LYS A 624 43.33 -33.07 -13.82
N ASN A 625 44.30 -32.82 -12.94
CA ASN A 625 44.61 -33.69 -11.79
C ASN A 625 44.20 -33.07 -10.43
N ASP A 626 43.34 -32.04 -10.43
CA ASP A 626 42.89 -31.42 -9.18
C ASP A 626 41.98 -32.38 -8.41
N THR A 627 42.21 -32.53 -7.10
CA THR A 627 41.47 -33.44 -6.22
C THR A 627 40.49 -32.70 -5.31
N ARG A 628 40.47 -31.36 -5.35
CA ARG A 628 39.62 -30.50 -4.51
C ARG A 628 38.18 -30.51 -5.01
N ILE A 629 37.28 -31.10 -4.22
CA ILE A 629 35.90 -31.42 -4.60
C ILE A 629 35.12 -30.24 -5.20
N ARG A 630 35.05 -29.08 -4.52
CA ARG A 630 34.26 -27.92 -5.02
C ARG A 630 34.84 -27.30 -6.30
N VAL A 631 36.15 -27.39 -6.51
CA VAL A 631 36.82 -26.86 -7.72
C VAL A 631 36.50 -27.76 -8.91
N VAL A 632 36.64 -29.08 -8.74
CA VAL A 632 36.28 -30.07 -9.77
C VAL A 632 34.80 -29.97 -10.13
N LYS A 633 33.92 -29.76 -9.14
CA LYS A 633 32.50 -29.51 -9.40
C LYS A 633 32.27 -28.28 -10.27
N SER A 634 32.88 -27.15 -9.93
CA SER A 634 32.75 -25.90 -10.70
C SER A 634 33.35 -26.04 -12.12
N LEU A 635 34.42 -26.84 -12.26
CA LEU A 635 35.00 -27.20 -13.55
C LEU A 635 34.02 -28.04 -14.39
N CYS A 636 33.38 -29.05 -13.80
CA CYS A 636 32.37 -29.87 -14.48
C CYS A 636 31.18 -29.00 -14.94
N GLU A 637 30.74 -28.07 -14.11
CA GLU A 637 29.67 -27.11 -14.46
C GLU A 637 30.08 -26.17 -15.61
N LEU A 638 31.31 -25.65 -15.61
CA LEU A 638 31.86 -24.85 -16.71
C LEU A 638 31.82 -25.62 -18.04
N VAL A 639 32.30 -26.86 -17.99
CA VAL A 639 32.39 -27.75 -19.16
C VAL A 639 31.01 -28.18 -19.65
N SER A 640 30.03 -28.29 -18.76
CA SER A 640 28.65 -28.63 -19.13
C SER A 640 27.94 -27.58 -20.00
N GLU A 641 28.47 -26.35 -20.07
CA GLU A 641 27.98 -25.30 -20.96
C GLU A 641 28.48 -25.47 -22.41
N ILE A 642 29.54 -26.25 -22.67
CA ILE A 642 30.11 -26.42 -24.02
C ILE A 642 29.08 -26.90 -25.04
N PRO A 643 28.25 -27.93 -24.76
CA PRO A 643 27.21 -28.37 -25.69
C PRO A 643 26.12 -27.33 -25.94
N LEU A 644 25.96 -26.34 -25.06
CA LEU A 644 24.93 -25.30 -25.17
C LEU A 644 25.37 -24.13 -26.06
N LEU A 645 26.66 -24.05 -26.40
CA LEU A 645 27.25 -22.99 -27.22
C LEU A 645 27.41 -23.47 -28.67
N GLU A 646 26.66 -22.89 -29.61
CA GLU A 646 26.62 -23.33 -31.01
C GLU A 646 28.02 -23.33 -31.67
N TYR A 647 28.85 -22.33 -31.40
CA TYR A 647 30.20 -22.26 -31.96
C TYR A 647 31.13 -23.36 -31.43
N ALA A 648 30.95 -23.78 -30.17
CA ALA A 648 31.81 -24.78 -29.52
C ALA A 648 31.48 -26.21 -29.96
N GLN A 649 30.22 -26.48 -30.34
CA GLN A 649 29.80 -27.78 -30.89
C GLN A 649 30.60 -28.18 -32.13
N SER A 650 31.06 -27.21 -32.92
CA SER A 650 31.84 -27.45 -34.14
C SER A 650 33.29 -27.93 -33.89
N TYR A 651 33.79 -27.82 -32.66
CA TYR A 651 35.16 -28.21 -32.32
C TYR A 651 35.22 -29.63 -31.72
N GLU A 652 35.28 -30.64 -32.60
CA GLU A 652 35.31 -32.06 -32.20
C GLU A 652 36.41 -32.41 -31.19
N LYS A 653 37.63 -31.87 -31.39
CA LYS A 653 38.77 -32.12 -30.49
C LYS A 653 38.51 -31.69 -29.04
N LEU A 654 37.80 -30.56 -28.86
CA LEU A 654 37.46 -30.06 -27.53
C LEU A 654 36.48 -31.02 -26.83
N ASN A 655 35.44 -31.43 -27.55
CA ASN A 655 34.43 -32.36 -27.05
C ASN A 655 35.06 -33.72 -26.66
N ASP A 656 35.97 -34.22 -27.48
CA ASP A 656 36.69 -35.47 -27.21
C ASP A 656 37.53 -35.38 -25.92
N GLU A 657 38.35 -34.35 -25.79
CA GLU A 657 39.20 -34.14 -24.61
C GLU A 657 38.39 -34.01 -23.32
N VAL A 658 37.30 -33.24 -23.38
CA VAL A 658 36.38 -33.00 -22.27
C VAL A 658 35.67 -34.27 -21.83
N ILE A 659 35.08 -35.02 -22.75
CA ILE A 659 34.30 -36.22 -22.43
C ILE A 659 35.23 -37.30 -21.87
N GLN A 660 36.44 -37.46 -22.43
CA GLN A 660 37.46 -38.36 -21.88
C GLN A 660 37.84 -37.97 -20.45
N GLN A 661 37.99 -36.68 -20.17
CA GLN A 661 38.31 -36.21 -18.83
C GLN A 661 37.16 -36.44 -17.84
N LEU A 662 35.91 -36.21 -18.24
CA LEU A 662 34.74 -36.48 -17.40
C LEU A 662 34.61 -37.98 -17.08
N TRP A 663 34.81 -38.85 -18.07
CA TRP A 663 34.86 -40.29 -17.85
C TRP A 663 36.03 -40.72 -16.96
N LEU A 664 37.20 -40.08 -17.11
CA LEU A 664 38.35 -40.32 -16.25
C LEU A 664 38.01 -39.98 -14.79
N TYR A 665 37.32 -38.87 -14.52
CA TYR A 665 36.83 -38.56 -13.17
C TYR A 665 35.87 -39.62 -12.64
N VAL A 666 34.95 -40.14 -13.46
CA VAL A 666 34.01 -41.20 -13.04
C VAL A 666 34.73 -42.52 -12.71
N VAL A 667 35.79 -42.87 -13.44
CA VAL A 667 36.51 -44.15 -13.26
C VAL A 667 37.57 -44.08 -12.15
N THR A 668 38.26 -42.95 -12.01
CA THR A 668 39.44 -42.85 -11.13
C THR A 668 39.16 -42.24 -9.76
N SER A 669 38.06 -41.50 -9.59
CA SER A 669 37.77 -40.85 -8.31
C SER A 669 37.06 -41.78 -7.33
N GLU A 670 37.49 -41.79 -6.07
CA GLU A 670 36.82 -42.52 -4.98
C GLU A 670 35.71 -41.68 -4.32
N ASN A 671 35.71 -40.36 -4.53
CA ASN A 671 34.76 -39.43 -3.92
C ASN A 671 33.45 -39.31 -4.71
N GLU A 672 32.34 -39.63 -4.07
CA GLU A 672 31.01 -39.64 -4.69
C GLU A 672 30.60 -38.27 -5.28
N GLU A 673 30.92 -37.14 -4.63
CA GLU A 673 30.56 -35.80 -5.12
C GLU A 673 31.19 -35.43 -6.48
N ILE A 674 32.41 -35.93 -6.75
CA ILE A 674 33.11 -35.71 -8.03
C ILE A 674 32.48 -36.55 -9.13
N ILE A 675 32.24 -37.83 -8.86
CA ILE A 675 31.50 -38.73 -9.76
C ILE A 675 30.15 -38.12 -10.11
N ASN A 676 29.44 -37.58 -9.11
CA ASN A 676 28.13 -36.98 -9.29
C ASN A 676 28.18 -35.76 -10.22
N SER A 677 29.14 -34.86 -10.02
CA SER A 677 29.30 -33.65 -10.83
C SER A 677 29.72 -33.97 -12.26
N ALA A 678 30.62 -34.95 -12.44
CA ALA A 678 31.08 -35.39 -13.74
C ALA A 678 29.96 -36.06 -14.56
N LEU A 679 29.15 -36.93 -13.93
CA LEU A 679 27.98 -37.54 -14.56
C LEU A 679 26.92 -36.50 -14.94
N GLN A 680 26.68 -35.51 -14.08
CA GLN A 680 25.75 -34.42 -14.39
C GLN A 680 26.20 -33.59 -15.60
N ALA A 681 27.51 -33.32 -15.72
CA ALA A 681 28.08 -32.64 -16.87
C ALA A 681 28.05 -33.51 -18.13
N LEU A 682 28.34 -34.81 -18.04
CA LEU A 682 28.23 -35.74 -19.17
C LEU A 682 26.81 -35.77 -19.75
N ALA A 683 25.77 -35.67 -18.91
CA ALA A 683 24.39 -35.71 -19.37
C ALA A 683 23.97 -34.54 -20.27
N THR A 684 24.76 -33.45 -20.37
CA THR A 684 24.45 -32.33 -21.28
C THR A 684 24.98 -32.55 -22.69
N PHE A 685 25.90 -33.51 -22.88
CA PHE A 685 26.43 -33.88 -24.20
C PHE A 685 25.48 -34.79 -24.95
N SER A 686 25.64 -34.86 -26.28
CA SER A 686 24.83 -35.76 -27.10
C SER A 686 25.12 -37.22 -26.77
N PHE A 687 24.08 -38.05 -26.84
CA PHE A 687 24.19 -39.50 -26.56
C PHE A 687 25.27 -40.18 -27.42
N GLU A 688 25.42 -39.74 -28.66
CA GLU A 688 26.41 -40.26 -29.61
C GLU A 688 27.85 -40.04 -29.13
N LEU A 689 28.19 -38.81 -28.71
CA LEU A 689 29.54 -38.46 -28.23
C LEU A 689 29.87 -39.18 -26.91
N ILE A 690 28.89 -39.32 -26.02
CA ILE A 690 29.03 -40.08 -24.77
C ILE A 690 29.38 -41.55 -25.07
N CYS A 691 28.72 -42.15 -26.07
CA CYS A 691 28.95 -43.54 -26.47
C CYS A 691 30.30 -43.78 -27.14
N GLN A 692 30.85 -42.78 -27.85
CA GLN A 692 32.16 -42.91 -28.52
C GLN A 692 33.31 -43.12 -27.52
N HIS A 693 33.36 -42.29 -26.47
CA HIS A 693 34.40 -42.32 -25.42
C HIS A 693 34.02 -43.17 -24.21
N PHE A 694 33.00 -44.03 -24.32
CA PHE A 694 32.55 -44.88 -23.23
C PHE A 694 33.70 -45.80 -22.72
N PRO A 695 33.98 -45.85 -21.41
CA PRO A 695 35.12 -46.59 -20.87
C PRO A 695 35.01 -48.10 -21.03
N GLU A 696 36.16 -48.75 -21.27
CA GLU A 696 36.25 -50.20 -21.46
C GLU A 696 35.91 -50.99 -20.18
N THR A 697 36.08 -50.39 -19.00
CA THR A 697 35.75 -50.99 -17.69
C THR A 697 34.28 -51.39 -17.55
N PHE A 698 33.38 -50.73 -18.30
CA PHE A 698 31.95 -50.99 -18.26
C PHE A 698 31.47 -51.91 -19.39
N LEU A 699 32.32 -52.25 -20.36
CA LEU A 699 31.98 -53.14 -21.48
C LEU A 699 32.09 -54.63 -21.08
N ASP A 700 31.38 -55.51 -21.79
CA ASP A 700 31.56 -56.96 -21.66
C ASP A 700 32.72 -57.46 -22.54
N ASP A 701 33.33 -58.59 -22.17
CA ASP A 701 34.51 -59.20 -22.83
C ASP A 701 34.30 -59.47 -24.35
N ASN A 702 33.06 -59.44 -24.84
CA ASN A 702 32.70 -59.51 -26.25
C ASN A 702 32.38 -58.11 -26.81
N ASN A 703 33.39 -57.23 -26.92
CA ASN A 703 33.39 -55.91 -27.60
C ASN A 703 32.00 -55.33 -27.94
N ALA A 704 31.29 -54.82 -26.93
CA ALA A 704 29.92 -54.30 -27.03
C ALA A 704 29.80 -52.87 -27.64
N LYS A 705 30.70 -52.50 -28.58
CA LYS A 705 30.55 -51.31 -29.43
C LYS A 705 30.11 -51.79 -30.81
N SER A 706 28.84 -51.62 -31.14
CA SER A 706 28.33 -51.90 -32.49
C SER A 706 28.36 -50.61 -33.33
N PHE A 707 28.93 -50.69 -34.53
CA PHE A 707 28.90 -49.58 -35.48
C PHE A 707 27.73 -49.79 -36.44
N VAL A 708 26.70 -48.95 -36.32
CA VAL A 708 25.57 -48.93 -37.26
C VAL A 708 25.61 -47.57 -37.95
N GLY A 709 25.76 -47.55 -39.27
CA GLY A 709 25.81 -46.29 -40.04
C GLY A 709 27.01 -45.38 -39.75
N GLY A 710 28.12 -45.90 -39.21
CA GLY A 710 29.32 -45.12 -38.89
C GLY A 710 29.35 -44.49 -37.49
N GLN A 711 28.29 -44.64 -36.69
CA GLN A 711 28.22 -44.14 -35.31
C GLN A 711 28.47 -45.27 -34.29
N CYS A 712 29.19 -44.96 -33.20
CA CYS A 712 29.47 -45.90 -32.11
C CYS A 712 28.25 -45.98 -31.18
N ILE A 713 27.61 -47.16 -31.10
CA ILE A 713 26.42 -47.37 -30.28
C ILE A 713 26.70 -48.43 -29.23
N VAL A 714 26.40 -48.11 -27.97
CA VAL A 714 26.48 -49.01 -26.81
C VAL A 714 25.15 -49.75 -26.63
N LEU A 715 25.20 -51.06 -26.38
CA LEU A 715 24.00 -51.88 -26.18
C LEU A 715 23.26 -51.50 -24.88
N GLY A 716 21.92 -51.55 -24.90
CA GLY A 716 21.09 -51.17 -23.74
C GLY A 716 21.45 -51.92 -22.45
N LYS A 717 21.85 -53.20 -22.56
CA LYS A 717 22.24 -54.05 -21.42
C LYS A 717 23.51 -53.59 -20.71
N THR A 718 24.41 -52.91 -21.42
CA THR A 718 25.66 -52.37 -20.85
C THR A 718 25.38 -51.27 -19.82
N TRP A 719 24.29 -50.51 -19.98
CA TRP A 719 23.87 -49.49 -19.01
C TRP A 719 23.39 -50.08 -17.67
N ILE A 720 22.87 -51.32 -17.68
CA ILE A 720 22.54 -52.06 -16.45
C ILE A 720 23.83 -52.49 -15.74
N LYS A 721 24.85 -52.91 -16.49
CA LYS A 721 26.18 -53.23 -15.94
C LYS A 721 26.85 -51.97 -15.37
N PHE A 722 26.72 -50.82 -16.04
CA PHE A 722 27.15 -49.53 -15.52
C PHE A 722 26.51 -49.22 -14.15
N LEU A 723 25.17 -49.32 -14.04
CA LEU A 723 24.49 -49.17 -12.74
C LEU A 723 25.02 -50.15 -11.68
N LYS A 724 25.30 -51.40 -12.06
CA LYS A 724 25.83 -52.41 -11.14
C LYS A 724 27.22 -52.04 -10.62
N ILE A 725 28.10 -51.57 -11.50
CA ILE A 725 29.48 -51.17 -11.14
C ILE A 725 29.48 -49.89 -10.31
N CYS A 726 28.62 -48.92 -10.64
CA CYS A 726 28.42 -47.70 -9.87
C CYS A 726 27.57 -47.90 -8.58
N LYS A 727 27.28 -49.17 -8.22
CA LYS A 727 26.49 -49.56 -7.03
C LYS A 727 25.14 -48.86 -6.94
N ALA A 728 24.53 -48.54 -8.07
CA ALA A 728 23.26 -47.81 -8.16
C ALA A 728 23.24 -46.51 -7.34
N ASN A 729 24.37 -45.77 -7.32
CA ASN A 729 24.41 -44.47 -6.66
C ASN A 729 23.44 -43.47 -7.31
N LYS A 730 23.04 -42.46 -6.54
CA LYS A 730 22.01 -41.50 -6.96
C LYS A 730 22.40 -40.69 -8.20
N ALA A 731 23.70 -40.49 -8.46
CA ALA A 731 24.12 -39.78 -9.67
C ALA A 731 24.09 -40.63 -10.94
N ALA A 732 24.51 -41.90 -10.88
CA ALA A 732 24.38 -42.81 -12.02
C ALA A 732 22.91 -43.01 -12.40
N GLU A 733 22.04 -43.03 -11.39
CA GLU A 733 20.61 -42.91 -11.62
C GLU A 733 20.26 -41.61 -12.36
N SER A 734 20.50 -40.43 -11.77
CA SER A 734 20.12 -39.13 -12.37
C SER A 734 20.68 -38.90 -13.78
N PHE A 735 21.84 -39.50 -14.07
CA PHE A 735 22.45 -39.52 -15.38
C PHE A 735 21.61 -40.33 -16.37
N LEU A 736 21.23 -41.56 -16.01
CA LEU A 736 20.35 -42.39 -16.82
C LEU A 736 18.94 -41.81 -16.95
N GLU A 737 18.41 -41.14 -15.91
CA GLU A 737 17.12 -40.45 -15.99
C GLU A 737 17.11 -39.44 -17.14
N LYS A 738 18.16 -38.62 -17.27
CA LYS A 738 18.32 -37.65 -18.36
C LYS A 738 18.50 -38.30 -19.72
N LEU A 739 19.26 -39.39 -19.80
CA LEU A 739 19.44 -40.12 -21.05
C LEU A 739 18.12 -40.76 -21.51
N VAL A 740 17.36 -41.35 -20.59
CA VAL A 740 16.03 -41.90 -20.86
C VAL A 740 15.05 -40.80 -21.26
N ALA A 741 15.07 -39.63 -20.59
CA ALA A 741 14.25 -38.49 -20.97
C ALA A 741 14.53 -38.03 -22.41
N ASN A 742 15.81 -37.88 -22.77
CA ASN A 742 16.23 -37.53 -24.14
C ASN A 742 15.84 -38.62 -25.16
N GLU A 743 15.93 -39.90 -24.78
CA GLU A 743 15.47 -41.00 -25.63
C GLU A 743 13.95 -40.89 -25.90
N ILE A 744 13.15 -40.65 -24.86
CA ILE A 744 11.68 -40.51 -24.94
C ILE A 744 11.27 -39.25 -25.72
N ASP A 745 11.97 -38.13 -25.53
CA ASP A 745 11.73 -36.89 -26.28
C ASP A 745 11.86 -37.12 -27.79
N ASN A 746 12.84 -37.91 -28.19
CA ASN A 746 13.09 -38.26 -29.59
C ASN A 746 12.16 -39.36 -30.14
N TYR A 747 11.30 -39.99 -29.33
CA TYR A 747 10.33 -40.96 -29.82
C TYR A 747 9.28 -40.31 -30.73
N LEU A 748 9.15 -40.89 -31.91
CA LEU A 748 8.17 -40.51 -32.93
C LEU A 748 6.83 -41.22 -32.69
N LYS A 749 5.75 -40.68 -33.28
CA LYS A 749 4.37 -41.17 -33.07
C LYS A 749 4.19 -42.68 -33.32
N TYR A 750 4.95 -43.27 -34.24
CA TYR A 750 4.84 -44.70 -34.57
C TYR A 750 5.25 -45.62 -33.41
N VAL A 751 6.10 -45.16 -32.48
CA VAL A 751 6.53 -45.94 -31.31
C VAL A 751 5.33 -46.21 -30.39
N TYR A 752 4.36 -45.29 -30.38
CA TYR A 752 3.15 -45.36 -29.57
C TYR A 752 1.97 -46.04 -30.30
N GLN A 753 2.10 -46.35 -31.59
CA GLN A 753 1.05 -47.00 -32.38
C GLN A 753 1.15 -48.52 -32.26
N VAL A 754 0.29 -49.12 -31.43
CA VAL A 754 0.19 -50.57 -31.29
C VAL A 754 -0.50 -51.14 -32.54
N LYS A 755 0.17 -52.07 -33.25
CA LYS A 755 -0.37 -52.72 -34.47
C LYS A 755 -1.51 -53.72 -34.19
N SER A 756 -1.77 -54.04 -32.92
CA SER A 756 -2.75 -55.01 -32.42
C SER A 756 -3.63 -54.41 -31.33
N GLN A 757 -4.84 -54.94 -31.12
CA GLN A 757 -5.73 -54.53 -30.00
C GLN A 757 -5.19 -54.92 -28.62
N ARG A 758 -4.18 -55.80 -28.54
CA ARG A 758 -3.53 -56.20 -27.29
C ARG A 758 -2.23 -55.41 -27.09
N GLU A 759 -1.98 -55.03 -25.83
CA GLU A 759 -0.75 -54.36 -25.41
C GLU A 759 0.46 -55.29 -25.61
N PRO A 760 1.66 -54.75 -25.92
CA PRO A 760 2.85 -55.57 -26.15
C PRO A 760 3.37 -56.26 -24.88
N ASP A 761 3.79 -57.51 -25.02
CA ASP A 761 4.39 -58.27 -23.93
C ASP A 761 5.85 -57.87 -23.64
N SER A 762 6.54 -57.21 -24.56
CA SER A 762 7.91 -56.72 -24.34
C SER A 762 8.21 -55.53 -25.23
N TYR A 763 9.26 -54.78 -24.88
CA TYR A 763 9.81 -53.71 -25.70
C TYR A 763 10.62 -54.20 -26.90
N GLY A 764 10.33 -55.40 -27.43
CA GLY A 764 11.04 -55.97 -28.57
C GLY A 764 11.01 -55.11 -29.84
N ASN A 765 10.03 -54.22 -29.96
CA ASN A 765 9.88 -53.25 -31.05
C ASN A 765 10.85 -52.06 -30.97
N LEU A 766 11.48 -51.83 -29.82
CA LEU A 766 12.50 -50.80 -29.64
C LEU A 766 13.88 -51.31 -30.09
N PRO A 767 14.80 -50.43 -30.51
CA PRO A 767 16.15 -50.82 -30.90
C PRO A 767 16.92 -51.54 -29.78
N SER A 768 17.89 -52.39 -30.14
CA SER A 768 18.74 -53.12 -29.17
C SER A 768 19.65 -52.22 -28.31
N HIS A 769 19.84 -50.98 -28.73
CA HIS A 769 20.59 -49.95 -27.99
C HIS A 769 19.70 -49.08 -27.07
N SER A 770 18.38 -49.28 -27.11
CA SER A 770 17.45 -48.53 -26.26
C SER A 770 17.68 -48.81 -24.78
N ILE A 771 17.79 -47.75 -23.98
CA ILE A 771 17.95 -47.83 -22.52
C ILE A 771 16.60 -48.23 -21.91
N VAL A 772 15.51 -47.62 -22.38
CA VAL A 772 14.13 -47.95 -21.96
C VAL A 772 13.82 -49.43 -22.17
N ARG A 773 14.21 -49.99 -23.33
CA ARG A 773 14.07 -51.42 -23.63
C ARG A 773 14.80 -52.28 -22.60
N ALA A 774 16.07 -51.97 -22.35
CA ALA A 774 16.90 -52.76 -21.45
C ALA A 774 16.39 -52.71 -20.00
N LEU A 775 16.02 -51.53 -19.50
CA LEU A 775 15.43 -51.37 -18.17
C LEU A 775 14.10 -52.13 -18.05
N GLY A 776 13.21 -52.00 -19.04
CA GLY A 776 11.91 -52.69 -19.04
C GLY A 776 12.03 -54.21 -19.14
N GLU A 777 12.89 -54.72 -20.01
CA GLU A 777 13.17 -56.17 -20.11
C GLU A 777 13.79 -56.72 -18.82
N PHE A 778 14.71 -55.96 -18.19
CA PHE A 778 15.33 -56.34 -16.93
C PHE A 778 14.32 -56.45 -15.78
N ILE A 779 13.42 -55.46 -15.65
CA ILE A 779 12.38 -55.45 -14.62
C ILE A 779 11.40 -56.61 -14.86
N LYS A 780 10.91 -56.79 -16.10
CA LYS A 780 9.93 -57.83 -16.41
C LYS A 780 10.50 -59.23 -16.20
N THR A 781 11.73 -59.49 -16.65
CA THR A 781 12.40 -60.81 -16.53
C THR A 781 12.69 -61.20 -15.08
N ASN A 782 12.93 -60.21 -14.22
CA ASN A 782 13.28 -60.45 -12.81
C ASN A 782 12.11 -60.24 -11.84
N SER A 783 10.96 -59.76 -12.30
CA SER A 783 9.77 -59.47 -11.48
C SER A 783 9.38 -60.59 -10.51
N CYS A 784 9.36 -61.84 -10.96
CA CYS A 784 9.05 -63.01 -10.11
C CYS A 784 10.22 -63.45 -9.20
N LYS A 785 11.47 -63.09 -9.50
CA LYS A 785 12.69 -63.55 -8.80
C LYS A 785 13.12 -62.63 -7.66
N VAL A 786 12.67 -61.38 -7.68
CA VAL A 786 13.09 -60.31 -6.73
C VAL A 786 12.73 -60.64 -5.28
N LYS A 787 11.64 -61.38 -5.05
CA LYS A 787 11.21 -61.84 -3.72
C LYS A 787 12.25 -62.73 -3.04
N ASP A 788 13.01 -63.50 -3.84
CA ASP A 788 13.97 -64.50 -3.36
C ASP A 788 15.42 -64.01 -3.31
N TRP A 789 15.68 -62.74 -3.62
CA TRP A 789 17.04 -62.18 -3.62
C TRP A 789 17.53 -61.88 -2.20
N ASN A 790 18.57 -62.59 -1.77
CA ASN A 790 19.24 -62.33 -0.48
C ASN A 790 20.33 -61.24 -0.59
N GLU A 791 20.84 -60.96 -1.80
CA GLU A 791 21.85 -59.94 -2.04
C GLU A 791 21.22 -58.53 -2.15
N SER A 792 21.62 -57.61 -1.27
CA SER A 792 21.15 -56.21 -1.28
C SER A 792 21.43 -55.51 -2.61
N GLN A 793 22.61 -55.74 -3.21
CA GLN A 793 23.04 -55.07 -4.45
C GLN A 793 22.11 -55.32 -5.65
N ASN A 794 21.60 -56.55 -5.81
CA ASN A 794 20.69 -56.85 -6.92
C ASN A 794 19.31 -56.23 -6.67
N LYS A 795 18.85 -56.23 -5.42
CA LYS A 795 17.61 -55.55 -5.01
C LYS A 795 17.70 -54.03 -5.24
N ASP A 796 18.78 -53.39 -4.82
CA ASP A 796 19.02 -51.95 -5.00
C ASP A 796 19.07 -51.56 -6.49
N LEU A 797 19.70 -52.40 -7.32
CA LEU A 797 19.75 -52.20 -8.76
C LEU A 797 18.36 -52.32 -9.41
N PHE A 798 17.54 -53.27 -8.99
CA PHE A 798 16.16 -53.40 -9.48
C PHE A 798 15.28 -52.24 -9.03
N ILE A 799 15.37 -51.82 -7.77
CA ILE A 799 14.66 -50.65 -7.24
C ILE A 799 15.04 -49.40 -8.04
N THR A 800 16.33 -49.22 -8.34
CA THR A 800 16.81 -48.06 -9.12
C THR A 800 16.30 -48.09 -10.55
N CYS A 801 16.29 -49.25 -11.22
CA CYS A 801 15.71 -49.38 -12.55
C CYS A 801 14.20 -49.06 -12.55
N LEU A 802 13.47 -49.58 -11.55
CA LEU A 802 12.04 -49.33 -11.38
C LEU A 802 11.76 -47.84 -11.11
N ARG A 803 12.59 -47.22 -10.27
CA ARG A 803 12.51 -45.80 -9.92
C ARG A 803 12.71 -44.92 -11.15
N ILE A 804 13.75 -45.16 -11.97
CA ILE A 804 13.98 -44.43 -13.23
C ILE A 804 12.73 -44.47 -14.11
N LEU A 805 12.18 -45.66 -14.38
CA LEU A 805 10.97 -45.76 -15.21
C LEU A 805 9.73 -45.11 -14.58
N SER A 806 9.63 -45.12 -13.24
CA SER A 806 8.51 -44.51 -12.52
C SER A 806 8.49 -42.99 -12.55
N LEU A 807 9.55 -42.34 -13.05
CA LEU A 807 9.63 -40.89 -13.14
C LEU A 807 8.65 -40.30 -14.16
N LYS A 808 8.45 -38.99 -14.02
CA LYS A 808 7.67 -38.20 -14.95
C LYS A 808 8.53 -37.81 -16.15
N TYR A 809 8.10 -38.22 -17.34
CA TYR A 809 8.69 -37.84 -18.62
C TYR A 809 7.78 -36.92 -19.44
N SER A 810 8.32 -36.27 -20.48
CA SER A 810 7.60 -35.37 -21.39
C SER A 810 6.49 -36.08 -22.17
N LYS A 811 6.74 -37.34 -22.54
CA LYS A 811 5.80 -38.26 -23.14
C LYS A 811 5.68 -39.49 -22.24
N PRO A 812 4.52 -40.15 -22.21
CA PRO A 812 4.38 -41.44 -21.54
C PRO A 812 5.35 -42.47 -22.11
N LEU A 813 5.58 -43.55 -21.37
CA LEU A 813 6.42 -44.64 -21.84
C LEU A 813 5.73 -45.36 -23.00
N PRO A 814 6.47 -46.01 -23.90
CA PRO A 814 5.87 -46.85 -24.93
C PRO A 814 4.93 -47.91 -24.31
N PRO A 815 3.85 -48.29 -25.02
CA PRO A 815 2.85 -49.19 -24.48
C PRO A 815 3.47 -50.56 -24.13
N LEU A 816 3.17 -51.05 -22.92
CA LEU A 816 3.62 -52.33 -22.37
C LEU A 816 2.47 -52.91 -21.53
N ASP A 817 2.32 -54.23 -21.49
CA ASP A 817 1.45 -54.87 -20.50
C ASP A 817 2.08 -54.76 -19.09
N TRP A 818 1.44 -53.97 -18.24
CA TRP A 818 1.84 -53.66 -16.86
C TRP A 818 1.29 -54.64 -15.81
N CYS A 819 0.61 -55.74 -16.19
CA CYS A 819 0.04 -56.68 -15.22
C CYS A 819 1.06 -57.25 -14.22
N PHE A 820 2.35 -57.36 -14.60
CA PHE A 820 3.42 -57.83 -13.71
C PHE A 820 3.64 -56.94 -12.48
N LEU A 821 3.17 -55.68 -12.49
CA LEU A 821 3.27 -54.78 -11.34
C LEU A 821 2.39 -55.24 -10.17
N GLN A 822 1.31 -56.01 -10.41
CA GLN A 822 0.40 -56.46 -9.35
C GLN A 822 1.12 -57.25 -8.25
N GLU A 823 2.06 -58.12 -8.63
CA GLU A 823 2.83 -58.90 -7.64
C GLU A 823 3.89 -58.07 -6.90
N LEU A 824 4.36 -56.97 -7.49
CA LEU A 824 5.40 -56.10 -6.96
C LEU A 824 4.84 -55.04 -6.00
N VAL A 825 3.59 -54.62 -6.18
CA VAL A 825 2.89 -53.66 -5.30
C VAL A 825 2.78 -54.16 -3.86
N HIS A 826 2.75 -55.48 -3.66
CA HIS A 826 2.74 -56.09 -2.32
C HIS A 826 4.09 -56.00 -1.58
N ILE A 827 5.17 -55.59 -2.25
CA ILE A 827 6.49 -55.41 -1.65
C ILE A 827 6.61 -53.94 -1.18
N PRO A 828 6.78 -53.68 0.13
CA PRO A 828 6.69 -52.31 0.68
C PRO A 828 7.71 -51.33 0.08
N GLU A 829 8.94 -51.78 -0.20
CA GLU A 829 10.01 -50.95 -0.78
C GLU A 829 9.75 -50.53 -2.24
N MET A 830 8.93 -51.29 -2.97
CA MET A 830 8.67 -51.10 -4.40
C MET A 830 7.27 -50.56 -4.69
N LYS A 831 6.36 -50.64 -3.70
CA LYS A 831 4.96 -50.22 -3.79
C LYS A 831 4.81 -48.82 -4.35
N SER A 832 5.53 -47.85 -3.79
CA SER A 832 5.47 -46.44 -4.22
C SER A 832 5.84 -46.26 -5.69
N TYR A 833 6.97 -46.83 -6.13
CA TYR A 833 7.42 -46.73 -7.52
C TYR A 833 6.51 -47.47 -8.50
N CYS A 834 5.92 -48.60 -8.10
CA CYS A 834 4.94 -49.31 -8.93
C CYS A 834 3.67 -48.47 -9.14
N LEU A 835 3.18 -47.82 -8.08
CA LEU A 835 2.01 -46.95 -8.14
C LEU A 835 2.30 -45.66 -8.93
N ASP A 836 3.46 -45.04 -8.72
CA ASP A 836 3.91 -43.86 -9.48
C ASP A 836 3.98 -44.22 -10.98
N LEU A 837 4.63 -45.33 -11.34
CA LEU A 837 4.73 -45.82 -12.72
C LEU A 837 3.36 -46.11 -13.34
N ALA A 838 2.49 -46.86 -12.66
CA ALA A 838 1.15 -47.17 -13.17
C ALA A 838 0.29 -45.90 -13.32
N SER A 839 0.41 -44.95 -12.39
CA SER A 839 -0.33 -43.68 -12.44
C SER A 839 0.07 -42.81 -13.64
N HIS A 840 1.35 -42.74 -13.97
CA HIS A 840 1.84 -42.02 -15.15
C HIS A 840 1.38 -42.64 -16.48
N GLN A 841 1.16 -43.96 -16.52
CA GLN A 841 0.76 -44.68 -17.73
C GLN A 841 -0.76 -44.89 -17.87
N ALA A 842 -1.56 -44.61 -16.85
CA ALA A 842 -3.00 -44.89 -16.82
C ALA A 842 -3.83 -44.21 -17.93
N ILE A 843 -3.35 -43.10 -18.48
CA ILE A 843 -4.01 -42.41 -19.61
C ILE A 843 -3.93 -43.26 -20.89
N LEU A 844 -2.78 -43.86 -21.19
CA LEU A 844 -2.55 -44.60 -22.44
C LEU A 844 -2.73 -46.12 -22.31
N SER A 845 -2.49 -46.70 -21.13
CA SER A 845 -2.51 -48.15 -20.93
C SER A 845 -3.72 -48.61 -20.12
N GLY A 846 -4.40 -49.63 -20.65
CA GLY A 846 -5.55 -50.26 -20.00
C GLY A 846 -5.16 -51.16 -18.83
N SER A 847 -4.03 -51.88 -18.90
CA SER A 847 -3.53 -52.70 -17.78
C SER A 847 -3.14 -51.83 -16.58
N ALA A 848 -2.48 -50.69 -16.82
CA ALA A 848 -2.07 -49.75 -15.77
C ALA A 848 -3.29 -49.07 -15.10
N ARG A 849 -4.29 -48.65 -15.90
CA ARG A 849 -5.52 -48.05 -15.38
C ARG A 849 -6.29 -49.00 -14.46
N ARG A 850 -6.49 -50.27 -14.88
CA ARG A 850 -7.18 -51.28 -14.07
C ARG A 850 -6.48 -51.54 -12.74
N LEU A 851 -5.15 -51.56 -12.73
CA LEU A 851 -4.37 -51.71 -11.49
C LEU A 851 -4.66 -50.57 -10.51
N ILE A 852 -4.65 -49.32 -10.98
CA ILE A 852 -4.95 -48.17 -10.12
C ILE A 852 -6.42 -48.12 -9.71
N GLU A 853 -7.36 -48.43 -10.59
CA GLU A 853 -8.80 -48.50 -10.25
C GLU A 853 -9.06 -49.51 -9.12
N ASN A 854 -8.46 -50.70 -9.21
CA ASN A 854 -8.55 -51.72 -8.15
C ASN A 854 -7.89 -51.25 -6.85
N TYR A 855 -6.75 -50.55 -6.95
CA TYR A 855 -6.07 -50.01 -5.77
C TYR A 855 -6.87 -48.90 -5.09
N ILE A 856 -7.51 -48.00 -5.85
CA ILE A 856 -8.39 -46.96 -5.29
C ILE A 856 -9.63 -47.59 -4.64
N ALA A 857 -10.22 -48.61 -5.26
CA ALA A 857 -11.34 -49.34 -4.66
C ALA A 857 -10.96 -49.96 -3.31
N ALA A 858 -9.81 -50.65 -3.24
CA ALA A 858 -9.30 -51.20 -1.99
C ALA A 858 -8.97 -50.10 -0.95
N ALA A 859 -8.32 -49.01 -1.36
CA ALA A 859 -7.99 -47.89 -0.48
C ALA A 859 -9.23 -47.10 0.00
N THR A 860 -10.37 -47.24 -0.68
CA THR A 860 -11.66 -46.67 -0.23
C THR A 860 -12.25 -47.46 0.94
N GLU A 861 -11.91 -48.74 1.05
CA GLU A 861 -12.32 -49.63 2.15
C GLU A 861 -11.40 -49.47 3.38
N ASP A 862 -10.07 -49.29 3.17
CA ASP A 862 -9.06 -49.11 4.24
C ASP A 862 -8.39 -47.70 4.21
N ALA A 863 -9.02 -46.73 4.87
CA ALA A 863 -8.75 -45.29 4.72
C ALA A 863 -7.46 -44.72 5.38
N THR A 864 -6.58 -45.53 5.98
CA THR A 864 -5.63 -45.03 7.02
C THR A 864 -4.19 -44.73 6.58
N ALA A 865 -3.64 -45.34 5.52
CA ALA A 865 -2.27 -45.06 5.05
C ALA A 865 -2.07 -45.23 3.54
N GLU A 866 -2.88 -46.05 2.89
CA GLU A 866 -2.75 -46.39 1.47
C GLU A 866 -3.16 -45.25 0.53
N ALA A 867 -3.95 -44.31 1.04
CA ALA A 867 -4.49 -43.15 0.33
C ALA A 867 -3.41 -42.12 -0.09
N ILE A 868 -2.28 -42.01 0.64
CA ILE A 868 -1.20 -41.03 0.36
C ILE A 868 -0.68 -41.15 -1.08
N HIS A 869 -0.52 -42.39 -1.58
CA HIS A 869 -0.02 -42.62 -2.93
C HIS A 869 -0.99 -42.16 -4.02
N VAL A 870 -2.29 -42.19 -3.75
CA VAL A 870 -3.32 -41.69 -4.68
C VAL A 870 -3.29 -40.17 -4.74
N TYR A 871 -3.24 -39.49 -3.59
CA TYR A 871 -3.16 -38.02 -3.54
C TYR A 871 -1.89 -37.48 -4.20
N ARG A 872 -0.72 -38.10 -3.94
CA ARG A 872 0.56 -37.69 -4.54
C ARG A 872 0.55 -37.73 -6.07
N ASN A 873 -0.15 -38.69 -6.67
CA ASN A 873 -0.21 -38.88 -8.11
C ASN A 873 -1.51 -38.35 -8.74
N LEU A 874 -2.33 -37.63 -7.98
CA LEU A 874 -3.69 -37.27 -8.38
C LEU A 874 -3.73 -36.46 -9.68
N LYS A 875 -2.71 -35.64 -9.96
CA LYS A 875 -2.57 -34.88 -11.22
C LYS A 875 -2.69 -35.74 -12.48
N TYR A 876 -2.21 -36.98 -12.45
CA TYR A 876 -2.27 -37.91 -13.59
C TYR A 876 -3.54 -38.75 -13.59
N LEU A 877 -4.03 -39.06 -12.40
CA LEU A 877 -5.21 -39.89 -12.18
C LEU A 877 -6.51 -39.13 -12.47
N ALA A 878 -6.55 -37.85 -12.14
CA ALA A 878 -7.73 -37.00 -12.29
C ALA A 878 -8.19 -36.82 -13.76
N ASN A 879 -7.38 -37.17 -14.75
CA ASN A 879 -7.79 -37.15 -16.16
C ASN A 879 -8.01 -38.56 -16.75
N SER A 880 -7.59 -39.62 -16.06
CA SER A 880 -7.67 -41.01 -16.53
C SER A 880 -8.75 -41.84 -15.85
N ILE A 881 -9.11 -41.51 -14.61
CA ILE A 881 -10.05 -42.27 -13.78
C ILE A 881 -11.42 -41.58 -13.76
N GLN A 882 -12.48 -42.40 -13.74
CA GLN A 882 -13.84 -41.90 -13.74
C GLN A 882 -14.25 -41.31 -12.38
N PRO A 883 -15.03 -40.20 -12.38
CA PRO A 883 -15.71 -39.62 -11.23
C PRO A 883 -16.28 -40.59 -10.19
N VAL A 884 -16.91 -41.66 -10.68
CA VAL A 884 -17.68 -42.63 -9.87
C VAL A 884 -16.79 -43.34 -8.84
N LEU A 885 -15.51 -43.54 -9.14
CA LEU A 885 -14.54 -44.15 -8.24
C LEU A 885 -13.86 -43.11 -7.33
N LEU A 886 -13.62 -41.89 -7.83
CA LEU A 886 -12.89 -40.86 -7.09
C LEU A 886 -13.73 -40.20 -5.99
N LYS A 887 -15.03 -39.95 -6.22
CA LYS A 887 -15.91 -39.31 -5.22
C LYS A 887 -15.99 -40.08 -3.89
N PRO A 888 -16.36 -41.38 -3.86
CA PRO A 888 -16.43 -42.13 -2.61
C PRO A 888 -15.07 -42.30 -1.93
N PHE A 889 -13.98 -42.41 -2.71
CA PHE A 889 -12.63 -42.42 -2.17
C PHE A 889 -12.33 -41.14 -1.38
N PHE A 890 -12.51 -39.96 -1.99
CA PHE A 890 -12.23 -38.68 -1.31
C PHE A 890 -13.10 -38.44 -0.09
N GLN A 891 -14.39 -38.80 -0.15
CA GLN A 891 -15.28 -38.67 1.01
C GLN A 891 -14.78 -39.52 2.17
N ASN A 892 -14.55 -40.82 1.95
CA ASN A 892 -14.15 -41.72 3.02
C ASN A 892 -12.75 -41.43 3.58
N SER A 893 -11.77 -41.15 2.71
CA SER A 893 -10.39 -40.89 3.12
C SER A 893 -10.25 -39.59 3.93
N LEU A 894 -10.90 -38.50 3.49
CA LEU A 894 -10.85 -37.22 4.18
C LEU A 894 -11.68 -37.23 5.46
N HIS A 895 -12.88 -37.85 5.47
CA HIS A 895 -13.66 -38.01 6.70
C HIS A 895 -12.90 -38.83 7.75
N HIS A 896 -12.26 -39.93 7.34
CA HIS A 896 -11.47 -40.73 8.26
C HIS A 896 -10.27 -39.94 8.81
N ALA A 897 -9.53 -39.23 7.94
CA ALA A 897 -8.39 -38.41 8.36
C ALA A 897 -8.80 -37.29 9.33
N LEU A 898 -9.98 -36.70 9.14
CA LEU A 898 -10.54 -35.67 10.01
C LEU A 898 -10.97 -36.23 11.37
N ASN A 899 -11.61 -37.40 11.41
CA ASN A 899 -12.08 -38.03 12.65
C ASN A 899 -10.96 -38.69 13.47
N ALA A 900 -9.88 -39.14 12.82
CA ALA A 900 -8.77 -39.83 13.48
C ALA A 900 -7.79 -38.89 14.21
N ASN A 901 -7.97 -37.57 14.14
CA ASN A 901 -7.05 -36.54 14.66
C ASN A 901 -5.59 -36.70 14.16
N THR A 902 -5.40 -37.23 12.96
CA THR A 902 -4.09 -37.35 12.31
C THR A 902 -3.81 -36.10 11.47
N ASP A 903 -3.58 -34.96 12.14
CA ASP A 903 -3.40 -33.64 11.51
C ASP A 903 -2.34 -33.65 10.40
N ASP A 904 -1.22 -34.36 10.57
CA ASP A 904 -0.12 -34.42 9.60
C ASP A 904 -0.50 -35.10 8.27
N ILE A 905 -1.37 -36.12 8.33
CA ILE A 905 -1.85 -36.86 7.15
C ILE A 905 -2.89 -36.03 6.39
N LEU A 906 -3.79 -35.39 7.12
CA LEU A 906 -4.77 -34.48 6.52
C LEU A 906 -4.09 -33.28 5.85
N GLU A 907 -3.05 -32.72 6.48
CA GLU A 907 -2.27 -31.62 5.90
C GLU A 907 -1.62 -32.01 4.57
N THR A 908 -1.01 -33.20 4.52
CA THR A 908 -0.38 -33.68 3.28
C THR A 908 -1.42 -33.93 2.17
N PHE A 909 -2.59 -34.48 2.48
CA PHE A 909 -3.68 -34.63 1.51
C PHE A 909 -4.16 -33.30 0.95
N LEU A 910 -4.44 -32.31 1.81
CA LEU A 910 -4.91 -30.99 1.39
C LEU A 910 -3.87 -30.26 0.54
N ARG A 911 -2.57 -30.42 0.85
CA ARG A 911 -1.49 -29.84 0.05
C ARG A 911 -1.48 -30.38 -1.38
N TYR A 912 -1.59 -31.71 -1.55
CA TYR A 912 -1.67 -32.32 -2.88
C TYR A 912 -2.95 -31.92 -3.64
N LEU A 913 -4.08 -31.84 -2.94
CA LEU A 913 -5.32 -31.36 -3.56
C LEU A 913 -5.22 -29.92 -4.05
N LYS A 914 -4.56 -29.04 -3.29
CA LYS A 914 -4.32 -27.65 -3.71
C LYS A 914 -3.50 -27.58 -5.01
N GLU A 915 -2.38 -28.32 -5.08
CA GLU A 915 -1.54 -28.37 -6.28
C GLU A 915 -2.32 -28.83 -7.52
N VAL A 916 -3.28 -29.74 -7.34
CA VAL A 916 -4.13 -30.27 -8.41
C VAL A 916 -5.23 -29.28 -8.79
N LEU A 917 -5.80 -28.54 -7.85
CA LEU A 917 -6.82 -27.51 -8.12
C LEU A 917 -6.25 -26.29 -8.84
N ASP A 918 -4.97 -25.98 -8.61
CA ASP A 918 -4.24 -24.92 -9.31
C ASP A 918 -3.86 -25.27 -10.75
N ASP A 919 -3.95 -26.54 -11.16
CA ASP A 919 -3.64 -26.99 -12.52
C ASP A 919 -4.83 -26.73 -13.48
N ASP A 920 -4.57 -25.98 -14.55
CA ASP A 920 -5.57 -25.62 -15.57
C ASP A 920 -5.93 -26.79 -16.52
N ILE A 921 -5.15 -27.88 -16.51
CA ILE A 921 -5.29 -29.02 -17.46
C ILE A 921 -6.29 -30.09 -16.96
N LEU A 922 -6.84 -29.92 -15.77
CA LEU A 922 -7.73 -30.90 -15.14
C LEU A 922 -9.15 -30.86 -15.72
N GLN A 923 -9.77 -32.02 -15.94
CA GLN A 923 -11.16 -32.10 -16.41
C GLN A 923 -12.14 -31.46 -15.41
N ASP A 924 -12.95 -30.52 -15.88
CA ASP A 924 -13.95 -29.78 -15.07
C ASP A 924 -14.84 -30.67 -14.20
N VAL A 925 -15.19 -31.88 -14.67
CA VAL A 925 -16.05 -32.80 -13.92
C VAL A 925 -15.36 -33.29 -12.64
N ASN A 926 -14.08 -33.65 -12.72
CA ASN A 926 -13.31 -34.11 -11.56
C ASN A 926 -12.94 -32.94 -10.64
N LYS A 927 -12.73 -31.74 -11.20
CA LYS A 927 -12.52 -30.51 -10.41
C LYS A 927 -13.73 -30.23 -9.51
N ARG A 928 -14.94 -30.27 -10.09
CA ARG A 928 -16.19 -30.04 -9.34
C ARG A 928 -16.44 -31.05 -8.23
N ILE A 929 -16.04 -32.31 -8.42
CA ILE A 929 -16.20 -33.36 -7.40
C ILE A 929 -15.30 -33.09 -6.19
N ILE A 930 -14.05 -32.70 -6.44
CA ILE A 930 -13.11 -32.32 -5.37
C ILE A 930 -13.65 -31.08 -4.63
N GLU A 931 -14.13 -30.08 -5.36
CA GLU A 931 -14.75 -28.88 -4.79
C GLU A 931 -15.99 -29.22 -3.94
N GLU A 932 -16.86 -30.11 -4.40
CA GLU A 932 -18.06 -30.57 -3.69
C GLU A 932 -17.70 -31.27 -2.37
N VAL A 933 -16.79 -32.24 -2.40
CA VAL A 933 -16.37 -33.00 -1.20
C VAL A 933 -15.68 -32.10 -0.17
N LEU A 934 -14.80 -31.19 -0.62
CA LEU A 934 -14.15 -30.25 0.28
C LEU A 934 -15.14 -29.27 0.90
N THR A 935 -16.16 -28.83 0.14
CA THR A 935 -17.22 -27.96 0.65
C THR A 935 -18.01 -28.64 1.78
N GLU A 936 -18.38 -29.90 1.63
CA GLU A 936 -19.05 -30.69 2.68
C GLU A 936 -18.20 -30.79 3.95
N LEU A 937 -16.90 -31.01 3.81
CA LEU A 937 -15.98 -31.22 4.94
C LEU A 937 -15.66 -29.95 5.73
N VAL A 938 -15.56 -28.80 5.07
CA VAL A 938 -15.23 -27.53 5.73
C VAL A 938 -16.26 -27.17 6.80
N PHE A 939 -17.56 -27.39 6.52
CA PHE A 939 -18.62 -27.09 7.48
C PHE A 939 -18.68 -28.08 8.65
N ILE A 940 -18.20 -29.31 8.46
CA ILE A 940 -18.09 -30.34 9.51
C ILE A 940 -16.89 -30.07 10.42
N SER A 941 -15.83 -29.43 9.92
CA SER A 941 -14.61 -29.13 10.69
C SER A 941 -14.80 -28.01 11.71
N ASP A 942 -14.20 -28.14 12.89
CA ASP A 942 -14.19 -27.09 13.92
C ASP A 942 -13.29 -25.92 13.54
N LEU A 943 -13.71 -24.69 13.86
CA LEU A 943 -12.91 -23.46 13.63
C LEU A 943 -11.54 -23.46 14.33
N SER A 944 -11.40 -24.21 15.43
CA SER A 944 -10.16 -24.33 16.21
C SER A 944 -9.22 -25.41 15.67
N CYS A 945 -9.66 -26.21 14.68
CA CYS A 945 -8.86 -27.26 14.09
C CYS A 945 -7.68 -26.68 13.30
N LYS A 946 -6.48 -27.26 13.46
CA LYS A 946 -5.28 -26.86 12.71
C LYS A 946 -5.43 -27.04 11.20
N ALA A 947 -6.35 -27.90 10.76
CA ALA A 947 -6.62 -28.14 9.35
C ALA A 947 -7.47 -27.05 8.69
N PHE A 948 -8.20 -26.22 9.45
CA PHE A 948 -9.10 -25.20 8.90
C PHE A 948 -8.39 -24.19 7.98
N PRO A 949 -7.21 -23.62 8.33
CA PRO A 949 -6.44 -22.77 7.40
C PRO A 949 -6.00 -23.49 6.12
N LEU A 950 -5.79 -24.81 6.16
CA LEU A 950 -5.41 -25.60 4.98
C LEU A 950 -6.59 -25.82 4.04
N PHE A 951 -7.80 -25.98 4.59
CA PHE A 951 -9.03 -25.96 3.80
C PHE A 951 -9.23 -24.61 3.11
N LEU A 952 -9.04 -23.50 3.83
CA LEU A 952 -9.12 -22.14 3.25
C LEU A 952 -8.14 -21.96 2.06
N ASN A 953 -6.93 -22.49 2.20
CA ASN A 953 -5.92 -22.51 1.13
C ASN A 953 -6.36 -23.28 -0.13
N CYS A 954 -7.13 -24.36 0.02
CA CYS A 954 -7.69 -25.10 -1.12
C CYS A 954 -8.86 -24.33 -1.76
N ILE A 955 -9.73 -23.73 -0.95
CA ILE A 955 -10.88 -22.96 -1.42
C ILE A 955 -10.45 -21.74 -2.25
N ALA A 956 -9.32 -21.10 -1.91
CA ALA A 956 -8.78 -20.00 -2.72
C ALA A 956 -8.48 -20.41 -4.18
N SER A 957 -8.21 -21.69 -4.44
CA SER A 957 -7.94 -22.26 -5.77
C SER A 957 -9.19 -22.81 -6.48
N PHE A 958 -10.37 -22.74 -5.87
CA PHE A 958 -11.63 -23.20 -6.47
C PHE A 958 -12.02 -22.37 -7.72
N SER A 959 -12.87 -22.95 -8.55
CA SER A 959 -13.55 -22.24 -9.62
C SER A 959 -14.44 -21.11 -9.07
N LYS A 960 -14.59 -20.00 -9.82
CA LYS A 960 -15.41 -18.85 -9.41
C LYS A 960 -16.84 -19.26 -9.01
N LYS A 961 -17.45 -20.20 -9.76
CA LYS A 961 -18.78 -20.73 -9.47
C LYS A 961 -18.85 -21.51 -8.15
N ALA A 962 -17.80 -22.26 -7.81
CA ALA A 962 -17.75 -22.99 -6.55
C ALA A 962 -17.51 -22.04 -5.36
N GLN A 963 -16.68 -21.00 -5.54
CA GLN A 963 -16.49 -19.93 -4.56
C GLN A 963 -17.82 -19.19 -4.29
N GLU A 964 -18.55 -18.81 -5.33
CA GLU A 964 -19.88 -18.18 -5.18
C GLU A 964 -20.91 -19.12 -4.52
N ASN A 965 -20.76 -20.44 -4.65
CA ASN A 965 -21.69 -21.39 -4.05
C ASN A 965 -21.38 -21.67 -2.57
N ILE A 966 -20.11 -21.69 -2.17
CA ILE A 966 -19.72 -21.93 -0.78
C ILE A 966 -19.98 -20.69 0.11
N THR A 967 -19.89 -19.49 -0.46
CA THR A 967 -20.16 -18.24 0.26
C THR A 967 -21.65 -17.89 0.33
N LYS A 968 -22.51 -18.56 -0.46
CA LYS A 968 -23.97 -18.36 -0.39
C LYS A 968 -24.50 -18.76 0.98
N PHE A 969 -25.02 -17.77 1.70
CA PHE A 969 -25.66 -17.96 2.99
C PHE A 969 -26.99 -18.72 2.86
N ASN A 970 -26.96 -20.02 3.18
CA ASN A 970 -28.15 -20.87 3.32
C ASN A 970 -28.40 -21.19 4.80
N LEU A 971 -28.64 -20.16 5.61
CA LEU A 971 -28.85 -20.31 7.05
C LEU A 971 -30.24 -20.90 7.31
N LYS A 972 -30.29 -22.22 7.57
CA LYS A 972 -31.50 -22.88 8.11
C LYS A 972 -31.58 -22.80 9.63
N GLN A 973 -30.46 -22.54 10.32
CA GLN A 973 -30.35 -22.42 11.77
C GLN A 973 -29.30 -21.36 12.13
N ASN A 974 -29.65 -20.44 13.04
CA ASN A 974 -28.77 -19.37 13.52
C ASN A 974 -27.64 -19.95 14.39
N SER A 975 -26.52 -20.37 13.80
CA SER A 975 -25.30 -20.67 14.56
C SER A 975 -24.22 -19.62 14.23
N ASP A 976 -23.75 -18.90 15.25
CA ASP A 976 -22.66 -17.93 15.13
C ASP A 976 -21.41 -18.57 14.51
N GLU A 977 -21.22 -19.88 14.71
CA GLU A 977 -20.10 -20.65 14.19
C GLU A 977 -20.13 -20.82 12.66
N GLU A 978 -21.29 -21.14 12.07
CA GLU A 978 -21.42 -21.23 10.60
C GLU A 978 -21.21 -19.88 9.93
N PHE A 979 -21.72 -18.80 10.53
CA PHE A 979 -21.47 -17.44 10.06
C PHE A 979 -19.97 -17.13 10.08
N LEU A 980 -19.28 -17.39 11.20
CA LEU A 980 -17.83 -17.18 11.32
C LEU A 980 -17.02 -18.02 10.32
N LYS A 981 -17.46 -19.24 10.00
CA LYS A 981 -16.83 -20.07 8.94
C LYS A 981 -16.95 -19.37 7.58
N ILE A 982 -18.14 -18.90 7.20
CA ILE A 982 -18.35 -18.21 5.91
C ILE A 982 -17.58 -16.89 5.85
N VAL A 983 -17.53 -16.12 6.95
CA VAL A 983 -16.71 -14.90 7.04
C VAL A 983 -15.24 -15.22 6.77
N LYS A 984 -14.67 -16.20 7.47
CA LYS A 984 -13.25 -16.58 7.29
C LYS A 984 -12.98 -17.09 5.87
N ILE A 985 -13.90 -17.86 5.28
CA ILE A 985 -13.81 -18.32 3.89
C ILE A 985 -13.79 -17.12 2.93
N SER A 986 -14.76 -16.23 3.04
CA SER A 986 -14.91 -15.06 2.16
C SER A 986 -13.73 -14.10 2.29
N CYS A 987 -13.27 -13.83 3.52
CA CYS A 987 -12.08 -13.02 3.77
C CYS A 987 -10.80 -13.67 3.22
N HIS A 988 -10.66 -15.00 3.29
CA HIS A 988 -9.51 -15.70 2.73
C HIS A 988 -9.51 -15.68 1.19
N ILE A 989 -10.68 -15.88 0.56
CA ILE A 989 -10.85 -15.75 -0.89
C ILE A 989 -10.51 -14.33 -1.34
N SER A 990 -10.93 -13.31 -0.58
CA SER A 990 -10.63 -11.90 -0.88
C SER A 990 -9.12 -11.58 -0.86
N LYS A 991 -8.32 -12.26 -0.02
CA LYS A 991 -6.87 -12.02 0.07
C LYS A 991 -6.06 -12.81 -0.96
N TYR A 992 -6.42 -14.07 -1.16
CA TYR A 992 -5.56 -15.02 -1.89
C TYR A 992 -6.21 -15.62 -3.14
N GLY A 993 -7.49 -15.36 -3.38
CA GLY A 993 -8.19 -15.83 -4.56
C GLY A 993 -7.72 -15.13 -5.84
N LYS A 994 -7.89 -15.80 -6.99
CA LYS A 994 -7.52 -15.29 -8.33
C LYS A 994 -8.50 -14.24 -8.89
N SER A 995 -9.28 -13.56 -8.04
CA SER A 995 -10.32 -12.61 -8.46
C SER A 995 -9.72 -11.27 -8.87
N THR A 996 -10.24 -10.67 -9.94
CA THR A 996 -9.92 -9.28 -10.29
C THR A 996 -10.53 -8.29 -9.29
N THR A 997 -11.70 -8.63 -8.75
CA THR A 997 -12.49 -7.85 -7.79
C THR A 997 -12.49 -8.50 -6.41
N PRO A 998 -11.45 -8.34 -5.58
CA PRO A 998 -11.33 -9.06 -4.31
C PRO A 998 -12.31 -8.59 -3.22
N LEU A 999 -12.70 -7.31 -3.21
CA LEU A 999 -13.52 -6.75 -2.13
C LEU A 999 -15.02 -7.06 -2.23
N ILE A 1000 -15.50 -7.50 -3.41
CA ILE A 1000 -16.92 -7.86 -3.62
C ILE A 1000 -17.37 -8.96 -2.64
N TRP A 1001 -16.46 -9.86 -2.24
CA TRP A 1001 -16.74 -10.92 -1.28
C TRP A 1001 -17.11 -10.42 0.13
N LEU A 1002 -16.87 -9.14 0.44
CA LEU A 1002 -17.32 -8.53 1.68
C LEU A 1002 -18.81 -8.13 1.63
N ASN A 1003 -19.36 -7.85 0.45
CA ASN A 1003 -20.74 -7.37 0.31
C ASN A 1003 -21.74 -8.43 0.80
N ASP A 1004 -21.55 -9.70 0.42
CA ASP A 1004 -22.38 -10.81 0.88
C ASP A 1004 -22.33 -10.96 2.43
N ILE A 1005 -21.16 -10.71 3.04
CA ILE A 1005 -20.99 -10.73 4.49
C ILE A 1005 -21.79 -9.60 5.13
N PHE A 1006 -21.75 -8.40 4.55
CA PHE A 1006 -22.45 -7.22 5.08
C PHE A 1006 -23.96 -7.38 5.00
N GLU A 1007 -24.47 -7.87 3.87
CA GLU A 1007 -25.88 -8.19 3.69
C GLU A 1007 -26.35 -9.23 4.72
N ALA A 1008 -25.59 -10.32 4.90
CA ALA A 1008 -25.91 -11.34 5.90
C ALA A 1008 -25.83 -10.81 7.34
N ALA A 1009 -24.78 -10.06 7.68
CA ALA A 1009 -24.60 -9.48 9.01
C ALA A 1009 -25.78 -8.58 9.41
N PHE A 1010 -26.30 -7.80 8.46
CA PHE A 1010 -27.47 -6.97 8.67
C PHE A 1010 -28.76 -7.79 8.83
N VAL A 1011 -29.05 -8.71 7.88
CA VAL A 1011 -30.29 -9.51 7.87
C VAL A 1011 -30.44 -10.38 9.12
N TYR A 1012 -29.34 -10.96 9.62
CA TYR A 1012 -29.34 -11.82 10.80
C TYR A 1012 -28.94 -11.12 12.10
N ASN A 1013 -28.64 -9.80 12.04
CA ASN A 1013 -28.29 -8.96 13.19
C ASN A 1013 -27.04 -9.46 13.97
N PHE A 1014 -25.99 -9.85 13.25
CA PHE A 1014 -24.70 -10.21 13.86
C PHE A 1014 -23.92 -8.95 14.25
N GLY A 1015 -23.35 -8.95 15.46
CA GLY A 1015 -22.56 -7.81 15.94
C GLY A 1015 -21.19 -7.68 15.26
N LEU A 1016 -20.78 -6.45 14.95
CA LEU A 1016 -19.49 -6.11 14.30
C LEU A 1016 -18.28 -6.80 14.97
N ASN A 1017 -18.30 -6.91 16.30
CA ASN A 1017 -17.22 -7.52 17.10
C ASN A 1017 -16.87 -8.95 16.68
N LEU A 1018 -17.80 -9.69 16.07
CA LEU A 1018 -17.58 -11.07 15.66
C LEU A 1018 -16.66 -11.18 14.44
N TYR A 1019 -16.70 -10.20 13.53
CA TYR A 1019 -16.09 -10.29 12.20
C TYR A 1019 -15.20 -9.09 11.83
N TYR A 1020 -15.05 -8.11 12.74
CA TYR A 1020 -14.28 -6.89 12.53
C TYR A 1020 -12.80 -7.14 12.17
N GLU A 1021 -12.11 -8.01 12.91
CA GLU A 1021 -10.69 -8.31 12.67
C GLU A 1021 -10.47 -8.98 11.31
N ASP A 1022 -11.41 -9.84 10.89
CA ASP A 1022 -11.38 -10.50 9.59
C ASP A 1022 -11.55 -9.46 8.46
N ILE A 1023 -12.49 -8.51 8.58
CA ILE A 1023 -12.64 -7.41 7.61
C ILE A 1023 -11.39 -6.57 7.52
N ILE A 1024 -10.85 -6.10 8.64
CA ILE A 1024 -9.65 -5.24 8.65
C ILE A 1024 -8.50 -5.92 7.95
N SER A 1025 -8.32 -7.20 8.24
CA SER A 1025 -7.22 -7.96 7.65
C SER A 1025 -7.34 -8.03 6.12
N VAL A 1026 -8.56 -8.05 5.57
CA VAL A 1026 -8.83 -7.95 4.11
C VAL A 1026 -8.54 -6.55 3.58
N LEU A 1027 -9.07 -5.51 4.24
CA LEU A 1027 -8.87 -4.12 3.84
C LEU A 1027 -7.39 -3.75 3.80
N LYS A 1028 -6.62 -4.17 4.81
CA LYS A 1028 -5.15 -3.99 4.88
C LYS A 1028 -4.41 -4.69 3.74
N HIS A 1029 -4.79 -5.93 3.42
CA HIS A 1029 -4.15 -6.68 2.34
C HIS A 1029 -4.37 -6.01 0.97
N ASN A 1030 -5.57 -5.45 0.76
CA ASN A 1030 -5.98 -4.86 -0.51
C ASN A 1030 -5.81 -3.32 -0.56
N LEU A 1031 -4.99 -2.73 0.33
CA LEU A 1031 -4.73 -1.28 0.40
C LEU A 1031 -4.27 -0.68 -0.94
N ASN A 1032 -3.35 -1.37 -1.62
CA ASN A 1032 -2.72 -0.89 -2.86
C ASN A 1032 -3.35 -1.47 -4.13
N HIS A 1033 -4.43 -2.27 -4.00
CA HIS A 1033 -5.09 -2.92 -5.12
C HIS A 1033 -5.83 -1.89 -5.99
N ASP A 1034 -5.74 -2.02 -7.32
CA ASP A 1034 -6.21 -0.98 -8.25
C ASP A 1034 -7.74 -0.82 -8.29
N GLU A 1035 -8.50 -1.86 -7.91
CA GLU A 1035 -9.97 -1.82 -7.86
C GLU A 1035 -10.56 -1.34 -6.52
N SER A 1036 -9.73 -1.14 -5.47
CA SER A 1036 -10.21 -0.66 -4.17
C SER A 1036 -10.96 0.68 -4.24
N PRO A 1037 -10.56 1.67 -5.08
CA PRO A 1037 -11.35 2.87 -5.31
C PRO A 1037 -12.72 2.63 -5.96
N SER A 1038 -12.80 1.68 -6.89
CA SER A 1038 -14.07 1.35 -7.55
C SER A 1038 -15.08 0.78 -6.56
N TRP A 1039 -14.65 -0.18 -5.74
CA TRP A 1039 -15.49 -0.80 -4.71
C TRP A 1039 -15.96 0.22 -3.65
N LEU A 1040 -15.08 1.14 -3.22
CA LEU A 1040 -15.48 2.19 -2.28
C LEU A 1040 -16.54 3.13 -2.89
N ASN A 1041 -16.39 3.49 -4.16
CA ASN A 1041 -17.37 4.31 -4.89
C ASN A 1041 -18.72 3.59 -5.05
N GLU A 1042 -18.72 2.28 -5.27
CA GLU A 1042 -19.93 1.46 -5.28
C GLU A 1042 -20.64 1.50 -3.92
N LEU A 1043 -19.89 1.41 -2.81
CA LEU A 1043 -20.45 1.53 -1.45
C LEU A 1043 -21.06 2.92 -1.18
N PHE A 1044 -20.41 4.00 -1.63
CA PHE A 1044 -21.01 5.34 -1.62
C PHE A 1044 -22.33 5.38 -2.39
N GLY A 1045 -22.37 4.77 -3.59
CA GLY A 1045 -23.55 4.68 -4.43
C GLY A 1045 -24.68 3.86 -3.79
N GLU A 1046 -24.36 2.73 -3.17
CA GLU A 1046 -25.32 1.87 -2.48
C GLU A 1046 -26.03 2.60 -1.34
N ILE A 1047 -25.26 3.27 -0.48
CA ILE A 1047 -25.82 4.10 0.60
C ILE A 1047 -26.74 5.18 0.02
N GLN A 1048 -26.34 5.80 -1.10
CA GLN A 1048 -27.15 6.82 -1.75
C GLN A 1048 -28.48 6.28 -2.27
N VAL A 1049 -28.50 5.09 -2.86
CA VAL A 1049 -29.72 4.42 -3.30
C VAL A 1049 -30.63 4.11 -2.11
N LYS A 1050 -30.09 3.52 -1.03
CA LYS A 1050 -30.86 3.21 0.19
C LYS A 1050 -31.46 4.44 0.86
N VAL A 1051 -30.71 5.55 0.86
CA VAL A 1051 -31.19 6.85 1.35
C VAL A 1051 -32.31 7.40 0.45
N ALA A 1052 -32.20 7.26 -0.87
CA ALA A 1052 -33.22 7.68 -1.82
C ALA A 1052 -34.51 6.85 -1.70
N ASP A 1053 -34.38 5.54 -1.45
CA ASP A 1053 -35.47 4.60 -1.23
C ASP A 1053 -36.12 4.73 0.15
N ARG A 1054 -35.55 5.57 1.04
CA ARG A 1054 -36.02 5.81 2.42
C ARG A 1054 -36.07 4.54 3.27
N CYS A 1055 -35.02 3.73 3.17
CA CYS A 1055 -34.77 2.59 4.06
C CYS A 1055 -34.67 3.01 5.53
N ASP A 1056 -34.72 2.02 6.43
CA ASP A 1056 -34.65 2.25 7.88
C ASP A 1056 -33.32 2.91 8.28
N GLU A 1057 -33.37 3.82 9.27
CA GLU A 1057 -32.18 4.52 9.78
C GLU A 1057 -31.09 3.54 10.27
N ASN A 1058 -31.47 2.37 10.76
CA ASN A 1058 -30.55 1.33 11.21
C ASN A 1058 -29.74 0.71 10.04
N GLU A 1059 -30.38 0.48 8.89
CA GLU A 1059 -29.71 -0.06 7.69
C GLU A 1059 -28.71 0.95 7.14
N ILE A 1060 -29.12 2.21 7.04
CA ILE A 1060 -28.27 3.32 6.61
C ILE A 1060 -27.12 3.53 7.61
N GLY A 1061 -27.41 3.44 8.91
CA GLY A 1061 -26.40 3.53 9.97
C GLY A 1061 -25.35 2.43 9.89
N PHE A 1062 -25.77 1.19 9.65
CA PHE A 1062 -24.88 0.04 9.47
C PHE A 1062 -23.94 0.21 8.26
N LEU A 1063 -24.48 0.59 7.09
CA LEU A 1063 -23.66 0.82 5.90
C LEU A 1063 -22.69 2.01 6.08
N CYS A 1064 -23.13 3.08 6.76
CA CYS A 1064 -22.27 4.20 7.12
C CYS A 1064 -21.12 3.78 8.05
N GLU A 1065 -21.36 2.86 8.99
CA GLU A 1065 -20.32 2.31 9.86
C GLU A 1065 -19.26 1.55 9.06
N LEU A 1066 -19.68 0.69 8.13
CA LEU A 1066 -18.79 -0.05 7.25
C LEU A 1066 -17.97 0.89 6.33
N LEU A 1067 -18.61 1.91 5.76
CA LEU A 1067 -17.94 2.94 4.97
C LEU A 1067 -16.84 3.65 5.78
N VAL A 1068 -17.17 4.05 7.01
CA VAL A 1068 -16.21 4.70 7.93
C VAL A 1068 -15.01 3.79 8.18
N ILE A 1069 -15.24 2.51 8.48
CA ILE A 1069 -14.17 1.54 8.72
C ILE A 1069 -13.28 1.42 7.48
N ALA A 1070 -13.88 1.29 6.28
CA ALA A 1070 -13.12 1.19 5.03
C ALA A 1070 -12.24 2.42 4.79
N VAL A 1071 -12.81 3.64 4.89
CA VAL A 1071 -12.07 4.90 4.64
C VAL A 1071 -10.93 5.10 5.65
N VAL A 1072 -11.17 4.83 6.94
CA VAL A 1072 -10.12 4.96 7.97
C VAL A 1072 -8.97 3.98 7.75
N HIS A 1073 -9.26 2.75 7.33
CA HIS A 1073 -8.21 1.77 7.04
C HIS A 1073 -7.46 2.07 5.75
N PHE A 1074 -8.16 2.42 4.67
CA PHE A 1074 -7.52 2.80 3.40
C PHE A 1074 -6.65 4.05 3.52
N SER A 1075 -7.00 5.00 4.39
CA SER A 1075 -6.19 6.21 4.63
C SER A 1075 -4.90 5.97 5.43
N GLY A 1076 -4.75 4.84 6.12
CA GLY A 1076 -3.61 4.57 7.02
C GLY A 1076 -3.77 5.09 8.46
N LEU A 1077 -4.85 5.81 8.78
CA LEU A 1077 -5.11 6.30 10.15
C LEU A 1077 -5.42 5.18 11.16
N PHE A 1078 -5.60 3.93 10.72
CA PHE A 1078 -5.71 2.79 11.62
C PHE A 1078 -4.52 2.65 12.58
N THR A 1079 -3.34 3.15 12.21
CA THR A 1079 -2.11 3.13 13.04
C THR A 1079 -2.27 3.87 14.38
N ILE A 1080 -3.12 4.89 14.43
CA ILE A 1080 -3.34 5.74 15.61
C ILE A 1080 -4.62 5.41 16.38
N LEU A 1081 -5.43 4.46 15.89
CA LEU A 1081 -6.67 4.07 16.55
C LEU A 1081 -6.42 3.50 17.96
N PRO A 1082 -7.25 3.85 18.96
CA PRO A 1082 -7.23 3.18 20.26
C PRO A 1082 -7.56 1.69 20.13
N LYS A 1083 -6.94 0.84 20.96
CA LYS A 1083 -7.25 -0.60 20.97
C LYS A 1083 -8.64 -0.81 21.55
N ASN A 1084 -9.47 -1.63 20.89
CA ASN A 1084 -10.80 -2.07 21.35
C ASN A 1084 -11.85 -0.95 21.54
N ASP A 1085 -11.67 0.20 20.89
CA ASP A 1085 -12.64 1.31 20.94
C ASP A 1085 -13.15 1.61 19.52
N TYR A 1086 -14.10 0.78 19.09
CA TYR A 1086 -14.70 0.84 17.76
C TYR A 1086 -15.62 2.06 17.59
N GLU A 1087 -16.22 2.53 18.69
CA GLU A 1087 -17.18 3.62 18.65
C GLU A 1087 -16.55 4.97 18.28
N SER A 1088 -15.25 5.16 18.56
CA SER A 1088 -14.54 6.41 18.28
C SER A 1088 -14.00 6.52 16.86
N ILE A 1089 -13.96 5.42 16.08
CA ILE A 1089 -13.44 5.37 14.70
C ILE A 1089 -14.13 6.38 13.80
N LYS A 1090 -15.44 6.55 13.98
CA LYS A 1090 -16.29 7.48 13.21
C LYS A 1090 -15.81 8.93 13.23
N TYR A 1091 -15.13 9.35 14.30
CA TYR A 1091 -14.59 10.70 14.40
C TYR A 1091 -13.33 10.91 13.56
N PHE A 1092 -12.61 9.85 13.18
CA PHE A 1092 -11.43 9.93 12.32
C PHE A 1092 -11.78 10.06 10.84
N PHE A 1093 -13.03 9.79 10.46
CA PHE A 1093 -13.49 9.82 9.07
C PHE A 1093 -13.16 11.14 8.32
N PRO A 1094 -13.36 12.35 8.89
CA PRO A 1094 -13.04 13.60 8.20
C PRO A 1094 -11.57 13.72 7.81
N ALA A 1095 -10.66 13.35 8.71
CA ALA A 1095 -9.21 13.38 8.43
C ALA A 1095 -8.80 12.24 7.48
N ALA A 1096 -9.39 11.05 7.65
CA ALA A 1096 -9.14 9.88 6.82
C ALA A 1096 -9.46 10.15 5.35
N LEU A 1097 -10.63 10.74 5.09
CA LEU A 1097 -11.08 11.04 3.74
C LEU A 1097 -10.16 12.06 3.06
N THR A 1098 -9.65 13.06 3.79
CA THR A 1098 -8.69 14.01 3.23
C THR A 1098 -7.39 13.33 2.83
N PHE A 1099 -6.77 12.53 3.73
CA PHE A 1099 -5.54 11.80 3.40
C PHE A 1099 -5.71 10.82 2.23
N LEU A 1100 -6.89 10.20 2.12
CA LEU A 1100 -7.20 9.28 1.03
C LEU A 1100 -7.30 10.01 -0.31
N LEU A 1101 -8.00 11.15 -0.35
CA LEU A 1101 -8.23 11.94 -1.58
C LEU A 1101 -7.00 12.74 -2.03
N ASP A 1102 -6.02 12.95 -1.16
CA ASP A 1102 -4.72 13.53 -1.51
C ASP A 1102 -3.88 12.59 -2.39
N ASP A 1103 -4.19 11.28 -2.42
CA ASP A 1103 -3.53 10.32 -3.30
C ASP A 1103 -4.13 10.36 -4.73
N LEU A 1104 -3.24 10.25 -5.74
CA LEU A 1104 -3.62 10.38 -7.14
C LEU A 1104 -4.62 9.32 -7.62
N LYS A 1105 -4.65 8.13 -6.99
CA LYS A 1105 -5.60 7.08 -7.37
C LYS A 1105 -7.04 7.43 -7.01
N TRP A 1106 -7.25 8.21 -5.95
CA TRP A 1106 -8.55 8.49 -5.36
C TRP A 1106 -9.12 9.85 -5.76
N SER A 1107 -8.25 10.79 -6.15
CA SER A 1107 -8.60 12.18 -6.48
C SER A 1107 -9.64 12.35 -7.61
N ASN A 1108 -9.77 11.38 -8.51
CA ASN A 1108 -10.77 11.40 -9.59
C ASN A 1108 -12.23 11.40 -9.07
N SER A 1109 -12.46 10.90 -7.85
CA SER A 1109 -13.80 10.79 -7.26
C SER A 1109 -14.17 11.98 -6.38
N THR A 1110 -13.26 12.95 -6.19
CA THR A 1110 -13.41 14.05 -5.22
C THR A 1110 -14.69 14.87 -5.44
N LEU A 1111 -15.03 15.21 -6.69
CA LEU A 1111 -16.25 15.98 -6.97
C LEU A 1111 -17.53 15.21 -6.62
N GLN A 1112 -17.58 13.91 -6.94
CA GLN A 1112 -18.72 13.05 -6.64
C GLN A 1112 -18.89 12.90 -5.12
N ILE A 1113 -17.79 12.74 -4.39
CA ILE A 1113 -17.79 12.63 -2.93
C ILE A 1113 -18.26 13.94 -2.27
N LEU A 1114 -17.85 15.11 -2.77
CA LEU A 1114 -18.33 16.40 -2.26
C LEU A 1114 -19.85 16.55 -2.41
N GLU A 1115 -20.40 16.20 -3.57
CA GLU A 1115 -21.86 16.24 -3.80
C GLU A 1115 -22.59 15.21 -2.95
N TRP A 1116 -22.02 14.01 -2.79
CA TRP A 1116 -22.55 12.95 -1.93
C TRP A 1116 -22.61 13.38 -0.46
N LEU A 1117 -21.52 13.93 0.09
CA LEU A 1117 -21.48 14.38 1.48
C LEU A 1117 -22.51 15.49 1.77
N LEU A 1118 -22.70 16.42 0.82
CA LEU A 1118 -23.72 17.47 0.94
C LEU A 1118 -25.13 16.88 0.98
N HIS A 1119 -25.40 15.91 0.09
CA HIS A 1119 -26.67 15.20 0.08
C HIS A 1119 -26.88 14.46 1.42
N MET A 1120 -25.90 13.70 1.90
CA MET A 1120 -26.03 12.95 3.14
C MET A 1120 -26.20 13.84 4.37
N ASN A 1121 -25.55 15.00 4.43
CA ASN A 1121 -25.74 15.96 5.53
C ASN A 1121 -27.17 16.53 5.59
N THR A 1122 -27.81 16.75 4.44
CA THR A 1122 -29.10 17.45 4.34
C THR A 1122 -30.32 16.53 4.40
N THR A 1123 -30.13 15.20 4.30
CA THR A 1123 -31.23 14.24 4.22
C THR A 1123 -31.59 13.71 5.61
N ASP A 1124 -32.86 13.83 6.01
CA ASP A 1124 -33.30 13.45 7.37
C ASP A 1124 -33.28 11.95 7.66
N THR A 1125 -33.29 11.09 6.63
CA THR A 1125 -33.19 9.62 6.78
C THR A 1125 -31.80 9.13 7.19
N VAL A 1126 -30.78 9.98 7.12
CA VAL A 1126 -29.43 9.64 7.57
C VAL A 1126 -29.33 9.88 9.08
N PRO A 1127 -28.81 8.91 9.87
CA PRO A 1127 -28.68 9.08 11.31
C PRO A 1127 -27.92 10.35 11.67
N LYS A 1128 -28.41 11.06 12.70
CA LYS A 1128 -27.90 12.39 13.10
C LYS A 1128 -26.39 12.39 13.34
N THR A 1129 -25.85 11.32 13.93
CA THR A 1129 -24.42 11.15 14.19
C THR A 1129 -23.57 11.14 12.92
N TYR A 1130 -24.04 10.51 11.84
CA TYR A 1130 -23.30 10.49 10.57
C TYR A 1130 -23.49 11.79 9.78
N ARG A 1131 -24.65 12.45 9.88
CA ARG A 1131 -24.85 13.79 9.30
C ARG A 1131 -23.82 14.80 9.80
N THR A 1132 -23.52 14.80 11.09
CA THR A 1132 -22.50 15.69 11.67
C THR A 1132 -21.10 15.33 11.20
N ILE A 1133 -20.75 14.04 11.17
CA ILE A 1133 -19.45 13.56 10.69
C ILE A 1133 -19.23 13.92 9.21
N PHE A 1134 -20.26 13.76 8.36
CA PHE A 1134 -20.18 14.13 6.95
C PHE A 1134 -20.06 15.65 6.74
N ALA A 1135 -20.67 16.47 7.61
CA ALA A 1135 -20.42 17.92 7.62
C ALA A 1135 -18.96 18.25 7.99
N TRP A 1136 -18.37 17.54 8.95
CA TRP A 1136 -16.95 17.75 9.31
C TRP A 1136 -16.03 17.31 8.17
N ALA A 1137 -16.37 16.23 7.46
CA ALA A 1137 -15.64 15.78 6.28
C ALA A 1137 -15.72 16.80 5.13
N LEU A 1138 -16.87 17.44 4.90
CA LEU A 1138 -16.97 18.55 3.94
C LEU A 1138 -16.05 19.71 4.33
N CYS A 1139 -15.99 20.05 5.62
CA CYS A 1139 -15.11 21.09 6.11
C CYS A 1139 -13.62 20.72 5.95
N SER A 1140 -13.24 19.45 6.14
CA SER A 1140 -11.84 19.01 5.95
C SER A 1140 -11.40 19.06 4.49
N LEU A 1141 -12.31 18.86 3.54
CA LEU A 1141 -12.07 18.89 2.10
C LEU A 1141 -12.09 20.30 1.48
N ARG A 1142 -12.24 21.37 2.27
CA ARG A 1142 -12.38 22.75 1.77
C ARG A 1142 -11.21 23.27 0.92
N HIS A 1143 -10.03 22.66 1.04
CA HIS A 1143 -8.81 23.05 0.30
C HIS A 1143 -8.60 22.22 -0.98
N GLN A 1144 -9.46 21.23 -1.27
CA GLN A 1144 -9.34 20.44 -2.48
C GLN A 1144 -9.67 21.27 -3.73
N GLU A 1145 -8.94 21.08 -4.84
CA GLU A 1145 -9.13 21.91 -6.03
C GLU A 1145 -10.57 21.87 -6.58
N GLU A 1146 -11.20 20.69 -6.57
CA GLU A 1146 -12.58 20.49 -7.06
C GLU A 1146 -13.63 21.27 -6.24
N PHE A 1147 -13.32 21.59 -4.98
CA PHE A 1147 -14.17 22.44 -4.14
C PHE A 1147 -14.32 23.84 -4.78
N SER A 1148 -13.23 24.37 -5.37
CA SER A 1148 -13.19 25.71 -5.96
C SER A 1148 -13.70 25.77 -7.41
N LYS A 1149 -13.47 24.72 -8.22
CA LYS A 1149 -13.70 24.71 -9.69
C LYS A 1149 -15.16 24.93 -10.11
N SER A 1150 -16.12 24.51 -9.30
CA SER A 1150 -17.53 24.45 -9.71
C SER A 1150 -18.34 25.73 -9.45
N SER A 1151 -17.78 26.76 -8.81
CA SER A 1151 -18.50 27.93 -8.24
C SER A 1151 -19.64 27.56 -7.26
N ARG A 1152 -19.79 26.27 -6.92
CA ARG A 1152 -20.81 25.72 -6.03
C ARG A 1152 -20.37 25.68 -4.56
N TRP A 1153 -19.14 26.10 -4.23
CA TRP A 1153 -18.59 26.05 -2.88
C TRP A 1153 -19.49 26.68 -1.81
N MET A 1154 -20.24 27.75 -2.14
CA MET A 1154 -21.23 28.34 -1.24
C MET A 1154 -22.31 27.36 -0.80
N LYS A 1155 -22.70 26.40 -1.65
CA LYS A 1155 -23.67 25.35 -1.30
C LYS A 1155 -23.12 24.41 -0.23
N TYR A 1156 -21.80 24.20 -0.19
CA TYR A 1156 -21.15 23.32 0.79
C TYR A 1156 -20.99 23.99 2.16
N LEU A 1157 -20.99 25.32 2.21
CA LEU A 1157 -20.89 26.08 3.47
C LEU A 1157 -22.17 26.07 4.31
N ASP A 1158 -23.32 25.81 3.66
CA ASP A 1158 -24.64 25.81 4.28
C ASP A 1158 -24.91 24.54 5.12
N CYS A 1159 -23.91 23.67 5.29
CA CYS A 1159 -24.05 22.47 6.11
C CYS A 1159 -24.31 22.83 7.58
N GLU A 1160 -25.19 22.07 8.24
CA GLU A 1160 -25.39 22.18 9.68
C GLU A 1160 -24.17 21.60 10.41
N LEU A 1161 -23.15 22.45 10.63
CA LEU A 1161 -22.12 22.22 11.62
C LEU A 1161 -22.79 22.33 13.00
N GLN A 1162 -23.50 21.28 13.43
CA GLN A 1162 -24.04 21.22 14.78
C GLN A 1162 -22.85 21.14 15.74
N ILE A 1163 -22.50 22.30 16.29
CA ILE A 1163 -21.66 22.42 17.47
C ILE A 1163 -22.56 21.96 18.61
N GLU A 1164 -22.51 20.69 18.97
CA GLU A 1164 -23.29 20.18 20.10
C GLU A 1164 -22.84 20.92 21.36
N ASN A 1165 -23.61 21.93 21.79
CA ASN A 1165 -23.54 22.44 23.14
C ASN A 1165 -24.08 21.34 24.06
N TYR A 1166 -23.22 20.45 24.55
CA TYR A 1166 -23.57 19.54 25.65
C TYR A 1166 -23.67 20.36 26.95
N ASN A 1167 -24.71 21.19 27.04
CA ASN A 1167 -25.20 21.67 28.33
C ASN A 1167 -26.12 20.58 28.92
N THR A 1168 -25.51 19.49 29.41
CA THR A 1168 -26.10 18.60 30.43
C THR A 1168 -25.01 18.11 31.36
#